data_AF-A0A8T4MCZ9-F1
#
_entry.id   AF-A0A8T4MCZ9-F1
#
_cell.length_a   1.000
_cell.length_b   1.000
_cell.length_c   1.000
_cell.angle_alpha   90.00
_cell.angle_beta   90.00
_cell.angle_gamma   90.00
#
_symmetry.space_group_name_H-M   'P 1'
#
loop_
_entity.id
_entity.type
_entity.pdbx_description
1 polymer ?
#
loop_
_entity_poly.entity_id
_entity_poly.type
_entity_poly.pdbx_seq_one_letter_code
_entity_poly.pdbx_strand_id
1 'polypeptide(L)'
;MKKSEDFVFFTILAILFIVSIIFSANFSLAQTTDIPAQEKIEQAYSWLEYKVGNWQSLNTQDHSLAILALQCRGSGQAGITRLKAISFENTNFRCWGIGPTRPTSIANCHLFSTAFARLALSDENLTKVDNWILNQSKFFSELYWFIQLDTNRGAEMNCVIDYGGGSANISVSDNKTVRVLSQTGNNCFSATNPNYWLAISKTCYQKETEFKIKCDVNDTSLDYTASLLYRKDADVRSQNYWYVGPDSEKAKSGETTALTTKAYCLKDSTGNCNYEATVWSAFALKEAENERYKDFIPYIVIMSTETNNLKYFPQAFLYLITGSIEAGQTVATMQEPSGFWCAISKLITGTSCSNTPYGQFYDTALAGLTEQGNLGTEKNGARYYLTNFSDGKTFLKTRIAGNDYMYWKCNERNTIDQCKDVRDTAFLLWSLWGKLLCAGTGEEDHCLNHDGICKTACESGEEDVNFTCGSGEVCCVSSISQGNCATNEGVCKSTCDSSEAELTQIACSGMNVCCKPYTNSYCISDLWGDLCEYDEMCIGDKLDSADNIGGRQCCAGSCTFGNAGDKTCSELSGYPCTANEVCVNEDTWDIIPFVNTLGDSRCCFDNYGISVCVQNTECSDIGEVCDSGKECDVTPERTKDEKECCSGICLSSCSSLGGEQCGTKETCSTKSFSSNSIEDRCCIGECKESKNLTWLWILFIILLLLGGGFALYWFKFRKKGEKKEEKPSIFKGMFPSRPRPVQTQQSRPLIQPGLAPRPSSQPIQSQYPRTMTQKFDVTIKSPSNVKTTAKKTKTDVELERTLSKLKRMTKSTKKK
;
A
#
# COMPACT_ATOMS: atom_id res chain seq x y z
N MET A 1 70.54 17.21 42.42
CA MET A 1 69.09 17.05 42.25
C MET A 1 68.63 17.37 40.81
N LYS A 2 69.33 16.92 39.76
CA LYS A 2 68.89 17.05 38.34
C LYS A 2 68.39 15.74 37.72
N LYS A 3 68.77 14.59 38.29
CA LYS A 3 68.36 13.25 37.80
C LYS A 3 66.89 12.88 38.07
N SER A 4 66.17 13.65 38.90
CA SER A 4 64.79 13.34 39.27
C SER A 4 63.77 13.88 38.27
N GLU A 5 64.10 14.96 37.56
CA GLU A 5 63.18 15.61 36.61
C GLU A 5 63.13 14.83 35.28
N ASP A 6 64.29 14.35 34.82
CA ASP A 6 64.36 13.52 33.61
C ASP A 6 63.57 12.21 33.77
N PHE A 7 63.59 11.61 34.96
CA PHE A 7 62.88 10.35 35.21
C PHE A 7 61.36 10.51 35.14
N VAL A 8 60.81 11.62 35.65
CA VAL A 8 59.37 11.91 35.57
C VAL A 8 58.94 12.14 34.13
N PHE A 9 59.75 12.83 33.34
CA PHE A 9 59.45 13.10 31.93
C PHE A 9 59.40 11.83 31.08
N PHE A 10 60.38 10.92 31.24
CA PHE A 10 60.38 9.63 30.56
C PHE A 10 59.21 8.73 30.98
N THR A 11 58.79 8.80 32.25
CA THR A 11 57.65 8.01 32.73
C THR A 11 56.33 8.50 32.12
N ILE A 12 56.14 9.81 31.99
CA ILE A 12 54.94 10.40 31.36
C ILE A 12 54.90 10.06 29.87
N LEU A 13 56.02 10.15 29.16
CA LEU A 13 56.13 9.77 27.75
C LEU A 13 55.84 8.29 27.52
N ALA A 14 56.33 7.41 28.40
CA ALA A 14 56.04 5.97 28.33
C ALA A 14 54.55 5.68 28.58
N ILE A 15 53.91 6.36 29.53
CA ILE A 15 52.47 6.20 29.78
C ILE A 15 51.65 6.69 28.59
N LEU A 16 51.98 7.84 28.00
CA LEU A 16 51.29 8.36 26.82
C LEU A 16 51.45 7.44 25.60
N PHE A 17 52.64 6.87 25.41
CA PHE A 17 52.89 5.92 24.34
C PHE A 17 52.09 4.61 24.53
N ILE A 18 52.01 4.10 25.76
CA ILE A 18 51.19 2.91 26.08
C ILE A 18 49.69 3.21 25.88
N VAL A 19 49.21 4.39 26.29
CA VAL A 19 47.80 4.79 26.07
C VAL A 19 47.49 4.93 24.59
N SER A 20 48.42 5.47 23.78
CA SER A 20 48.27 5.58 22.32
C SER A 20 48.22 4.21 21.63
N ILE A 21 49.03 3.24 22.09
CA ILE A 21 48.99 1.85 21.60
C ILE A 21 47.66 1.18 21.99
N ILE A 22 47.15 1.41 23.20
CA ILE A 22 45.84 0.86 23.61
C ILE A 22 44.70 1.50 22.81
N PHE A 23 44.78 2.79 22.47
CA PHE A 23 43.75 3.47 21.69
C PHE A 23 43.74 3.04 20.22
N SER A 24 44.92 2.82 19.63
CA SER A 24 45.06 2.34 18.24
C SER A 24 44.71 0.86 18.08
N ALA A 25 45.01 0.01 19.07
CA ALA A 25 44.62 -1.41 19.03
C ALA A 25 43.10 -1.64 19.17
N ASN A 26 42.37 -0.71 19.78
CA ASN A 26 40.90 -0.79 19.91
C ASN A 26 40.16 -0.15 18.72
N PHE A 27 40.86 0.52 17.80
CA PHE A 27 40.28 1.07 16.57
C PHE A 27 40.35 0.06 15.42
N SER A 28 40.03 -1.21 15.72
CA SER A 28 39.65 -2.14 14.66
C SER A 28 38.29 -1.71 14.15
N LEU A 29 38.29 -1.09 12.96
CA LEU A 29 37.10 -0.80 12.17
C LEU A 29 36.14 -1.99 12.25
N ALA A 30 35.04 -1.83 12.97
CA ALA A 30 33.87 -2.68 12.82
C ALA A 30 33.27 -2.37 11.44
N GLN A 31 33.92 -2.85 10.38
CA GLN A 31 33.27 -3.00 9.09
C GLN A 31 32.16 -4.01 9.32
N THR A 32 30.93 -3.53 9.48
CA THR A 32 29.75 -4.38 9.38
C THR A 32 29.74 -4.88 7.94
N THR A 33 30.27 -6.07 7.71
CA THR A 33 30.09 -6.77 6.44
C THR A 33 28.59 -6.96 6.28
N ASP A 34 27.97 -6.19 5.38
CA ASP A 34 26.55 -6.31 5.12
C ASP A 34 26.25 -7.73 4.64
N ILE A 35 25.45 -8.44 5.42
CA ILE A 35 24.98 -9.79 5.08
C ILE A 35 24.12 -9.66 3.82
N PRO A 36 24.39 -10.42 2.75
CA PRO A 36 23.57 -10.40 1.54
C PRO A 36 22.09 -10.66 1.85
N ALA A 37 21.18 -10.01 1.11
CA ALA A 37 19.74 -10.12 1.32
C ALA A 37 19.24 -11.58 1.31
N GLN A 38 19.77 -12.41 0.40
CA GLN A 38 19.43 -13.84 0.32
C GLN A 38 19.80 -14.61 1.59
N GLU A 39 20.96 -14.31 2.18
CA GLU A 39 21.39 -14.97 3.42
C GLU A 39 20.49 -14.57 4.59
N LYS A 40 20.03 -13.31 4.65
CA LYS A 40 19.04 -12.85 5.65
C LYS A 40 17.72 -13.63 5.54
N ILE A 41 17.25 -13.87 4.32
CA ILE A 41 16.03 -14.65 4.05
C ILE A 41 16.22 -16.11 4.49
N GLU A 42 17.35 -16.72 4.15
CA GLU A 42 17.68 -18.09 4.59
C GLU A 42 17.78 -18.23 6.11
N GLN A 43 18.36 -17.23 6.78
CA GLN A 43 18.38 -17.18 8.24
C GLN A 43 16.95 -17.07 8.83
N ALA A 44 16.03 -16.39 8.14
CA ALA A 44 14.63 -16.30 8.56
C ALA A 44 13.84 -17.60 8.37
N TYR A 45 14.06 -18.32 7.26
CA TYR A 45 13.51 -19.67 7.12
C TYR A 45 14.07 -20.62 8.17
N SER A 46 15.39 -20.60 8.38
CA SER A 46 16.05 -21.44 9.41
C SER A 46 15.51 -21.15 10.81
N TRP A 47 15.25 -19.87 11.11
CA TRP A 47 14.62 -19.47 12.36
C TRP A 47 13.22 -20.04 12.49
N LEU A 48 12.42 -19.94 11.42
CA LEU A 48 11.05 -20.42 11.41
C LEU A 48 11.03 -21.95 11.60
N GLU A 49 11.88 -22.69 10.90
CA GLU A 49 12.03 -24.15 11.05
C GLU A 49 12.40 -24.54 12.49
N TYR A 50 13.34 -23.82 13.10
CA TYR A 50 13.67 -24.03 14.50
C TYR A 50 12.47 -23.78 15.42
N LYS A 51 11.76 -22.67 15.22
CA LYS A 51 10.58 -22.30 16.04
C LYS A 51 9.45 -23.30 15.91
N VAL A 52 9.19 -23.79 14.70
CA VAL A 52 8.13 -24.77 14.45
C VAL A 52 8.56 -26.21 14.66
N GLY A 53 9.83 -26.47 14.99
CA GLY A 53 10.30 -27.79 15.44
C GLY A 53 9.44 -28.38 16.56
N ASN A 54 8.74 -27.54 17.32
CA ASN A 54 7.61 -27.92 18.17
C ASN A 54 6.26 -27.40 17.63
N TRP A 55 5.73 -28.04 16.58
CA TRP A 55 4.40 -27.76 16.03
C TRP A 55 3.26 -27.84 17.07
N GLN A 56 3.46 -28.44 18.24
CA GLN A 56 2.41 -28.59 19.25
C GLN A 56 2.10 -27.31 20.03
N SER A 57 3.00 -26.31 20.02
CA SER A 57 2.78 -25.05 20.75
C SER A 57 2.13 -23.95 19.91
N LEU A 58 2.04 -24.14 18.60
CA LEU A 58 1.53 -23.12 17.69
C LEU A 58 0.00 -23.10 17.70
N ASN A 59 -0.57 -21.90 17.74
CA ASN A 59 -1.99 -21.71 17.47
C ASN A 59 -2.27 -21.97 15.97
N THR A 60 -3.52 -22.22 15.59
CA THR A 60 -3.86 -22.64 14.22
C THR A 60 -3.41 -21.64 13.14
N GLN A 61 -3.45 -20.33 13.41
CA GLN A 61 -3.05 -19.31 12.45
C GLN A 61 -1.54 -19.37 12.19
N ASP A 62 -0.73 -19.31 13.25
CA ASP A 62 0.73 -19.38 13.16
C ASP A 62 1.17 -20.71 12.53
N HIS A 63 0.47 -21.79 12.87
CA HIS A 63 0.69 -23.11 12.30
C HIS A 63 0.45 -23.12 10.79
N SER A 64 -0.70 -22.61 10.34
CA SER A 64 -1.10 -22.61 8.93
C SER A 64 -0.16 -21.75 8.08
N LEU A 65 0.18 -20.54 8.55
CA LEU A 65 1.13 -19.67 7.87
C LEU A 65 2.53 -20.29 7.81
N ALA A 66 2.99 -20.94 8.88
CA ALA A 66 4.27 -21.63 8.86
C ALA A 66 4.29 -22.81 7.88
N ILE A 67 3.18 -23.55 7.72
CA ILE A 67 3.06 -24.57 6.66
C ILE A 67 3.17 -23.91 5.30
N LEU A 68 2.44 -22.82 5.05
CA LEU A 68 2.47 -22.12 3.76
C LEU A 68 3.88 -21.60 3.42
N ALA A 69 4.58 -21.03 4.40
CA ALA A 69 5.96 -20.58 4.22
C ALA A 69 6.94 -21.74 3.99
N LEU A 70 6.75 -22.86 4.69
CA LEU A 70 7.65 -24.02 4.67
C LEU A 70 7.16 -25.15 3.77
N GLN A 71 6.17 -24.91 2.91
CA GLN A 71 5.55 -25.96 2.10
C GLN A 71 6.58 -26.70 1.24
N CYS A 72 7.62 -25.99 0.83
CA CYS A 72 8.69 -26.48 -0.03
C CYS A 72 9.96 -26.87 0.74
N ARG A 73 9.88 -26.89 2.08
CA ARG A 73 10.91 -27.45 2.96
C ARG A 73 10.38 -28.71 3.63
N GLY A 74 11.27 -29.66 3.93
CA GLY A 74 10.88 -30.95 4.52
C GLY A 74 10.12 -30.83 5.86
N SER A 75 10.25 -29.70 6.55
CA SER A 75 9.54 -29.38 7.79
C SER A 75 8.02 -29.18 7.61
N GLY A 76 7.56 -28.75 6.43
CA GLY A 76 6.15 -28.49 6.14
C GLY A 76 5.25 -29.71 6.28
N GLN A 77 5.72 -30.91 5.90
CA GLN A 77 4.93 -32.14 5.95
C GLN A 77 4.59 -32.59 7.39
N ALA A 78 5.52 -32.39 8.33
CA ALA A 78 5.27 -32.60 9.75
C ALA A 78 4.21 -31.62 10.27
N GLY A 79 4.27 -30.37 9.81
CA GLY A 79 3.28 -29.34 10.05
C GLY A 79 1.89 -29.77 9.58
N ILE A 80 1.74 -30.19 8.32
CA ILE A 80 0.47 -30.67 7.73
C ILE A 80 -0.12 -31.81 8.56
N THR A 81 0.69 -32.81 8.90
CA THR A 81 0.27 -33.96 9.71
C THR A 81 -0.27 -33.52 11.07
N ARG A 82 0.44 -32.59 11.73
CA ARG A 82 0.00 -32.06 13.03
C ARG A 82 -1.25 -31.18 12.91
N LEU A 83 -1.35 -30.34 11.88
CA LEU A 83 -2.52 -29.48 11.65
C LEU A 83 -3.78 -30.33 11.48
N LYS A 84 -3.70 -31.42 10.72
CA LYS A 84 -4.79 -32.41 10.61
C LYS A 84 -5.14 -33.02 11.97
N ALA A 85 -4.14 -33.41 12.77
CA ALA A 85 -4.34 -34.04 14.07
C ALA A 85 -5.03 -33.15 15.11
N ILE A 86 -4.90 -31.82 15.00
CA ILE A 86 -5.60 -30.86 15.87
C ILE A 86 -6.95 -30.39 15.31
N SER A 87 -7.40 -30.92 14.16
CA SER A 87 -8.72 -30.63 13.65
C SER A 87 -9.82 -31.35 14.46
N PHE A 88 -10.96 -30.70 14.61
CA PHE A 88 -12.20 -31.40 14.94
C PHE A 88 -12.80 -31.92 13.64
N GLU A 89 -13.09 -33.22 13.57
CA GLU A 89 -13.70 -33.84 12.40
C GLU A 89 -14.84 -34.79 12.81
N ASN A 90 -15.91 -34.77 12.01
CA ASN A 90 -16.98 -35.76 12.03
C ASN A 90 -17.30 -36.25 10.60
N THR A 91 -18.45 -36.86 10.39
CA THR A 91 -18.86 -37.37 9.06
C THR A 91 -18.95 -36.27 8.00
N ASN A 92 -19.38 -35.07 8.38
CA ASN A 92 -19.78 -34.01 7.44
C ASN A 92 -18.85 -32.79 7.46
N PHE A 93 -18.12 -32.57 8.57
CA PHE A 93 -17.41 -31.33 8.84
C PHE A 93 -16.01 -31.60 9.37
N ARG A 94 -15.09 -30.70 8.99
CA ARG A 94 -13.76 -30.57 9.60
C ARG A 94 -13.51 -29.08 9.88
N CYS A 95 -13.06 -28.75 11.10
CA CYS A 95 -12.80 -27.37 11.51
C CYS A 95 -11.72 -27.28 12.59
N TRP A 96 -11.21 -26.06 12.82
CA TRP A 96 -10.13 -25.78 13.76
C TRP A 96 -10.52 -24.72 14.77
N GLY A 97 -9.91 -24.79 15.96
CA GLY A 97 -10.05 -23.79 17.01
C GLY A 97 -8.95 -22.73 16.93
N ILE A 98 -8.96 -21.78 17.86
CA ILE A 98 -7.92 -20.75 17.95
C ILE A 98 -6.59 -21.38 18.40
N GLY A 99 -6.62 -22.14 19.49
CA GLY A 99 -5.42 -22.63 20.17
C GLY A 99 -4.74 -23.85 19.53
N PRO A 100 -3.63 -24.32 20.14
CA PRO A 100 -2.85 -25.47 19.68
C PRO A 100 -3.52 -26.84 19.90
N THR A 101 -4.68 -26.85 20.55
CA THR A 101 -5.39 -28.06 20.95
C THR A 101 -6.60 -28.29 20.06
N ARG A 102 -6.94 -29.58 19.91
CA ARG A 102 -8.13 -29.98 19.16
C ARG A 102 -9.40 -29.40 19.79
N PRO A 103 -10.30 -28.76 19.02
CA PRO A 103 -11.60 -28.36 19.52
C PRO A 103 -12.36 -29.56 20.06
N THR A 104 -12.96 -29.43 21.24
CA THR A 104 -13.73 -30.53 21.87
C THR A 104 -15.12 -30.69 21.25
N SER A 105 -15.61 -29.65 20.57
CA SER A 105 -16.89 -29.65 19.85
C SER A 105 -16.87 -28.68 18.67
N ILE A 106 -17.87 -28.78 17.78
CA ILE A 106 -18.06 -27.83 16.68
C ILE A 106 -18.24 -26.38 17.15
N ALA A 107 -18.77 -26.17 18.36
CA ALA A 107 -18.95 -24.84 18.95
C ALA A 107 -17.62 -24.18 19.37
N ASN A 108 -16.55 -24.98 19.50
CA ASN A 108 -15.19 -24.49 19.80
C ASN A 108 -14.36 -24.24 18.53
N CYS A 109 -14.93 -24.49 17.34
CA CYS A 109 -14.29 -24.14 16.09
C CYS A 109 -14.37 -22.63 15.84
N HIS A 110 -13.35 -22.11 15.19
CA HIS A 110 -13.16 -20.70 14.91
C HIS A 110 -12.99 -20.50 13.40
N LEU A 111 -13.77 -19.58 12.84
CA LEU A 111 -13.91 -19.44 11.40
C LEU A 111 -12.60 -18.99 10.74
N PHE A 112 -12.01 -17.92 11.25
CA PHE A 112 -10.73 -17.40 10.77
C PHE A 112 -9.62 -18.46 10.83
N SER A 113 -9.54 -19.22 11.94
CA SER A 113 -8.58 -20.31 12.09
C SER A 113 -8.81 -21.42 11.07
N THR A 114 -10.08 -21.72 10.75
CA THR A 114 -10.45 -22.74 9.78
C THR A 114 -10.16 -22.29 8.34
N ALA A 115 -10.33 -21.01 8.02
CA ALA A 115 -9.96 -20.44 6.73
C ALA A 115 -8.44 -20.55 6.48
N PHE A 116 -7.61 -20.19 7.47
CA PHE A 116 -6.16 -20.38 7.38
C PHE A 116 -5.77 -21.85 7.24
N ALA A 117 -6.39 -22.74 8.02
CA ALA A 117 -6.14 -24.17 7.88
C ALA A 117 -6.56 -24.70 6.51
N ARG A 118 -7.62 -24.13 5.91
CA ARG A 118 -8.06 -24.46 4.55
C ARG A 118 -7.06 -24.03 3.49
N LEU A 119 -6.45 -22.85 3.64
CA LEU A 119 -5.39 -22.36 2.75
C LEU A 119 -4.13 -23.22 2.84
N ALA A 120 -3.73 -23.60 4.06
CA ALA A 120 -2.50 -24.35 4.29
C ALA A 120 -2.57 -25.83 3.90
N LEU A 121 -3.75 -26.39 3.67
CA LEU A 121 -3.94 -27.78 3.29
C LEU A 121 -4.28 -27.86 1.80
N SER A 122 -3.59 -28.73 1.07
CA SER A 122 -3.77 -28.96 -0.37
C SER A 122 -4.38 -30.34 -0.70
N ASP A 123 -4.90 -31.08 0.28
CA ASP A 123 -5.39 -32.44 0.04
C ASP A 123 -6.75 -32.51 -0.68
N GLU A 124 -7.00 -33.62 -1.37
CA GLU A 124 -8.21 -33.91 -2.15
C GLU A 124 -9.53 -33.98 -1.33
N ASN A 125 -9.50 -33.94 0.00
CA ASN A 125 -10.70 -34.11 0.85
C ASN A 125 -10.94 -32.94 1.81
N LEU A 126 -10.85 -31.72 1.28
CA LEU A 126 -11.16 -30.50 2.01
C LEU A 126 -12.60 -30.01 1.83
N THR A 127 -13.44 -30.77 1.11
CA THR A 127 -14.89 -30.50 0.98
C THR A 127 -15.60 -30.42 2.33
N LYS A 128 -15.15 -31.22 3.33
CA LYS A 128 -15.67 -31.13 4.71
C LYS A 128 -15.35 -29.79 5.38
N VAL A 129 -14.23 -29.17 5.03
CA VAL A 129 -13.83 -27.86 5.54
C VAL A 129 -14.68 -26.78 4.87
N ASP A 130 -14.80 -26.84 3.54
CA ASP A 130 -15.64 -25.93 2.75
C ASP A 130 -17.10 -25.98 3.22
N ASN A 131 -17.65 -27.18 3.40
CA ASN A 131 -19.01 -27.38 3.92
C ASN A 131 -19.19 -26.78 5.32
N TRP A 132 -18.17 -26.85 6.18
CA TRP A 132 -18.25 -26.24 7.50
C TRP A 132 -18.23 -24.71 7.42
N ILE A 133 -17.35 -24.13 6.60
CA ILE A 133 -17.27 -22.69 6.33
C ILE A 133 -18.62 -22.18 5.78
N LEU A 134 -19.13 -22.83 4.73
CA LEU A 134 -20.39 -22.46 4.09
C LEU A 134 -21.60 -22.60 5.03
N ASN A 135 -21.58 -23.52 5.99
CA ASN A 135 -22.62 -23.64 7.01
C ASN A 135 -22.59 -22.51 8.06
N GLN A 136 -21.53 -21.70 8.10
CA GLN A 136 -21.49 -20.46 8.88
C GLN A 136 -22.15 -19.28 8.17
N SER A 137 -22.58 -19.45 6.92
CA SER A 137 -23.20 -18.39 6.13
C SER A 137 -24.50 -17.90 6.74
N LYS A 138 -24.67 -16.58 6.70
CA LYS A 138 -25.87 -15.85 7.05
C LYS A 138 -26.16 -14.86 5.94
N PHE A 139 -27.41 -14.79 5.51
CA PHE A 139 -27.83 -13.79 4.55
C PHE A 139 -27.67 -12.39 5.14
N PHE A 140 -26.99 -11.50 4.42
CA PHE A 140 -26.74 -10.12 4.81
C PHE A 140 -27.88 -9.22 4.32
N SER A 141 -28.87 -9.00 5.18
CA SER A 141 -30.14 -8.33 4.84
C SER A 141 -30.08 -6.79 4.81
N GLU A 142 -28.93 -6.20 5.11
CA GLU A 142 -28.77 -4.74 5.11
C GLU A 142 -28.71 -4.17 3.68
N LEU A 143 -28.30 -4.97 2.70
CA LEU A 143 -28.24 -4.58 1.30
C LEU A 143 -29.62 -4.36 0.68
N TYR A 144 -29.66 -3.39 -0.24
CA TYR A 144 -30.77 -3.12 -1.15
C TYR A 144 -30.36 -3.54 -2.56
N TRP A 145 -31.19 -4.38 -3.18
CA TRP A 145 -30.96 -4.89 -4.53
C TRP A 145 -31.85 -4.17 -5.54
N PHE A 146 -31.30 -4.01 -6.73
CA PHE A 146 -31.97 -3.38 -7.86
C PHE A 146 -31.68 -4.18 -9.12
N ILE A 147 -32.63 -4.19 -10.05
CA ILE A 147 -32.42 -4.74 -11.39
C ILE A 147 -32.26 -3.57 -12.36
N GLN A 148 -31.18 -3.62 -13.13
CA GLN A 148 -31.00 -2.79 -14.31
C GLN A 148 -31.32 -3.63 -15.55
N LEU A 149 -32.16 -3.08 -16.42
CA LEU A 149 -32.48 -3.64 -17.73
C LEU A 149 -32.04 -2.63 -18.77
N ASP A 150 -31.18 -3.03 -19.70
CA ASP A 150 -30.64 -2.13 -20.72
C ASP A 150 -30.61 -2.80 -22.11
N THR A 151 -30.57 -1.97 -23.14
CA THR A 151 -30.32 -2.38 -24.53
C THR A 151 -29.21 -1.50 -25.10
N ASN A 152 -28.37 -2.04 -25.98
CA ASN A 152 -27.19 -1.33 -26.51
C ASN A 152 -27.51 -0.03 -27.29
N ARG A 153 -28.79 0.31 -27.51
CA ARG A 153 -29.22 1.50 -28.25
C ARG A 153 -30.41 2.25 -27.63
N GLY A 154 -30.79 1.94 -26.39
CA GLY A 154 -31.96 2.56 -25.76
C GLY A 154 -33.27 2.25 -26.51
N ALA A 155 -33.42 1.03 -27.01
CA ALA A 155 -34.68 0.58 -27.58
C ALA A 155 -35.70 0.30 -26.47
N GLU A 156 -36.96 0.63 -26.74
CA GLU A 156 -38.07 0.27 -25.85
C GLU A 156 -38.25 -1.25 -25.75
N MET A 157 -38.57 -1.73 -24.56
CA MET A 157 -38.87 -3.14 -24.33
C MET A 157 -39.92 -3.34 -23.24
N ASN A 158 -40.63 -4.47 -23.33
CA ASN A 158 -41.51 -4.94 -22.28
C ASN A 158 -40.97 -6.25 -21.73
N CYS A 159 -40.85 -6.34 -20.41
CA CYS A 159 -40.26 -7.47 -19.73
C CYS A 159 -41.26 -8.11 -18.76
N VAL A 160 -41.17 -9.43 -18.67
CA VAL A 160 -41.81 -10.24 -17.64
C VAL A 160 -40.73 -10.74 -16.70
N ILE A 161 -40.89 -10.48 -15.41
CA ILE A 161 -39.99 -10.98 -14.37
C ILE A 161 -40.77 -11.96 -13.49
N ASP A 162 -40.46 -13.24 -13.62
CA ASP A 162 -41.02 -14.31 -12.80
C ASP A 162 -40.14 -14.59 -11.58
N TYR A 163 -40.78 -14.80 -10.43
CA TYR A 163 -40.12 -15.08 -9.15
C TYR A 163 -41.00 -16.01 -8.31
N GLY A 164 -40.42 -16.64 -7.27
CA GLY A 164 -41.07 -17.70 -6.48
C GLY A 164 -42.39 -17.34 -5.77
N GLY A 165 -42.88 -16.11 -5.88
CA GLY A 165 -44.14 -15.65 -5.29
C GLY A 165 -45.00 -14.79 -6.22
N GLY A 166 -44.71 -14.74 -7.53
CA GLY A 166 -45.43 -13.87 -8.44
C GLY A 166 -44.74 -13.63 -9.78
N SER A 167 -45.30 -12.69 -10.53
CA SER A 167 -44.75 -12.21 -11.80
C SER A 167 -45.04 -10.72 -11.96
N ALA A 168 -44.09 -9.99 -12.55
CA ALA A 168 -44.17 -8.55 -12.76
C ALA A 168 -43.97 -8.19 -14.24
N ASN A 169 -44.89 -7.39 -14.79
CA ASN A 169 -44.76 -6.80 -16.11
C ASN A 169 -44.12 -5.41 -16.01
N ILE A 170 -42.98 -5.24 -16.66
CA ILE A 170 -42.16 -4.03 -16.64
C ILE A 170 -42.09 -3.46 -18.06
N SER A 171 -42.10 -2.15 -18.19
CA SER A 171 -41.79 -1.45 -19.44
C SER A 171 -40.54 -0.61 -19.25
N VAL A 172 -39.64 -0.65 -20.23
CA VAL A 172 -38.45 0.22 -20.32
C VAL A 172 -38.60 1.09 -21.55
N SER A 173 -38.65 2.40 -21.34
CA SER A 173 -38.75 3.39 -22.41
C SER A 173 -37.39 3.66 -23.08
N ASP A 174 -37.41 4.36 -24.21
CA ASP A 174 -36.22 4.72 -24.99
C ASP A 174 -35.20 5.57 -24.21
N ASN A 175 -35.70 6.40 -23.30
CA ASN A 175 -34.91 7.17 -22.34
C ASN A 175 -34.43 6.35 -21.13
N LYS A 176 -34.52 5.02 -21.20
CA LYS A 176 -34.16 4.05 -20.15
C LYS A 176 -34.99 4.13 -18.87
N THR A 177 -36.11 4.86 -18.86
CA THR A 177 -36.98 4.88 -17.68
C THR A 177 -37.79 3.59 -17.57
N VAL A 178 -37.81 3.01 -16.37
CA VAL A 178 -38.56 1.81 -16.02
C VAL A 178 -39.90 2.15 -15.41
N ARG A 179 -40.93 1.40 -15.79
CA ARG A 179 -42.28 1.47 -15.21
C ARG A 179 -42.76 0.07 -14.89
N VAL A 180 -43.32 -0.10 -13.70
CA VAL A 180 -44.03 -1.33 -13.32
C VAL A 180 -45.46 -1.21 -13.83
N LEU A 181 -45.84 -2.03 -14.82
CA LEU A 181 -47.18 -2.00 -15.43
C LEU A 181 -48.20 -2.77 -14.57
N SER A 182 -47.80 -3.97 -14.13
CA SER A 182 -48.62 -4.80 -13.26
C SER A 182 -47.75 -5.81 -12.49
N GLN A 183 -48.23 -6.25 -11.33
CA GLN A 183 -47.61 -7.31 -10.55
C GLN A 183 -48.71 -8.25 -10.07
N THR A 184 -48.39 -9.54 -10.02
CA THR A 184 -49.23 -10.58 -9.45
C THR A 184 -48.51 -11.22 -8.27
N GLY A 185 -49.25 -11.59 -7.22
CA GLY A 185 -48.65 -12.14 -5.99
C GLY A 185 -48.07 -11.05 -5.07
N ASN A 186 -46.87 -11.27 -4.55
CA ASN A 186 -46.20 -10.31 -3.68
C ASN A 186 -45.66 -9.12 -4.49
N ASN A 187 -45.88 -7.88 -4.02
CA ASN A 187 -45.34 -6.67 -4.64
C ASN A 187 -43.82 -6.61 -4.43
N CYS A 188 -43.05 -7.16 -5.37
CA CYS A 188 -41.60 -7.30 -5.26
C CYS A 188 -40.82 -6.16 -5.90
N PHE A 189 -41.42 -5.41 -6.81
CA PHE A 189 -40.70 -4.38 -7.56
C PHE A 189 -41.34 -3.01 -7.40
N SER A 190 -40.48 -1.99 -7.32
CA SER A 190 -40.88 -0.60 -7.45
C SER A 190 -39.83 0.16 -8.27
N ALA A 191 -40.26 1.06 -9.15
CA ALA A 191 -39.32 1.97 -9.80
C ALA A 191 -38.69 2.93 -8.77
N THR A 192 -37.38 3.17 -8.89
CA THR A 192 -36.65 4.14 -8.06
C THR A 192 -36.99 5.58 -8.44
N ASN A 193 -36.59 6.58 -7.65
CA ASN A 193 -36.59 7.98 -8.08
C ASN A 193 -35.14 8.49 -8.14
N PRO A 194 -34.55 8.70 -9.33
CA PRO A 194 -35.16 8.66 -10.67
C PRO A 194 -35.49 7.23 -11.14
N ASN A 195 -36.48 7.09 -12.03
CA ASN A 195 -37.05 5.80 -12.49
C ASN A 195 -36.12 5.05 -13.47
N TYR A 196 -34.82 4.90 -13.19
CA TYR A 196 -33.89 4.15 -14.04
C TYR A 196 -33.65 2.72 -13.57
N TRP A 197 -33.99 2.40 -12.31
CA TRP A 197 -33.75 1.08 -11.72
C TRP A 197 -35.02 0.51 -11.09
N LEU A 198 -35.10 -0.83 -11.06
CA LEU A 198 -36.17 -1.57 -10.40
C LEU A 198 -35.68 -1.99 -9.02
N ALA A 199 -36.10 -1.27 -7.98
CA ALA A 199 -35.82 -1.67 -6.60
C ALA A 199 -36.56 -2.98 -6.28
N ILE A 200 -35.85 -3.94 -5.71
CA ILE A 200 -36.43 -5.19 -5.22
C ILE A 200 -36.83 -5.00 -3.75
N SER A 201 -38.02 -5.43 -3.35
CA SER A 201 -38.46 -5.41 -1.96
C SER A 201 -37.65 -6.38 -1.11
N LYS A 202 -37.27 -5.97 0.10
CA LYS A 202 -36.55 -6.83 1.08
C LYS A 202 -37.26 -8.13 1.37
N THR A 203 -38.58 -8.21 1.22
CA THR A 203 -39.35 -9.45 1.46
C THR A 203 -39.19 -10.47 0.35
N CYS A 204 -38.64 -10.07 -0.80
CA CYS A 204 -38.59 -10.89 -2.00
C CYS A 204 -37.23 -11.51 -2.29
N TYR A 205 -36.17 -11.14 -1.56
CA TYR A 205 -34.80 -11.65 -1.80
C TYR A 205 -34.10 -12.24 -0.57
N GLN A 206 -34.84 -12.56 0.50
CA GLN A 206 -34.22 -12.95 1.78
C GLN A 206 -33.45 -14.29 1.74
N LYS A 207 -33.65 -15.12 0.70
CA LYS A 207 -32.93 -16.40 0.48
C LYS A 207 -32.92 -16.77 -1.00
N GLU A 208 -31.77 -16.60 -1.67
CA GLU A 208 -31.45 -17.08 -3.03
C GLU A 208 -32.65 -17.04 -4.00
N THR A 209 -33.32 -15.88 -4.08
CA THR A 209 -34.43 -15.75 -5.03
C THR A 209 -33.87 -15.61 -6.42
N GLU A 210 -34.23 -16.56 -7.27
CA GLU A 210 -34.00 -16.48 -8.71
C GLU A 210 -35.09 -15.62 -9.35
N PHE A 211 -34.67 -14.65 -10.16
CA PHE A 211 -35.52 -13.76 -10.96
C PHE A 211 -35.35 -14.12 -12.42
N LYS A 212 -36.37 -14.76 -13.02
CA LYS A 212 -36.36 -15.12 -14.44
C LYS A 212 -36.90 -13.96 -15.25
N ILE A 213 -36.05 -13.38 -16.10
CA ILE A 213 -36.33 -12.15 -16.84
C ILE A 213 -36.42 -12.51 -18.31
N LYS A 214 -37.57 -12.21 -18.92
CA LYS A 214 -37.79 -12.30 -20.36
C LYS A 214 -38.23 -10.95 -20.89
N CYS A 215 -37.54 -10.41 -21.88
CA CYS A 215 -37.86 -9.11 -22.46
C CYS A 215 -38.14 -9.22 -23.97
N ASP A 216 -39.22 -8.60 -24.42
CA ASP A 216 -39.53 -8.38 -25.83
C ASP A 216 -39.10 -6.96 -26.21
N VAL A 217 -38.00 -6.85 -26.96
CA VAL A 217 -37.45 -5.58 -27.44
C VAL A 217 -38.15 -5.21 -28.75
N ASN A 218 -38.58 -3.96 -28.90
CA ASN A 218 -39.30 -3.52 -30.09
C ASN A 218 -38.50 -3.74 -31.38
N ASP A 219 -37.17 -3.65 -31.31
CA ASP A 219 -36.26 -4.12 -32.35
C ASP A 219 -35.73 -5.51 -31.99
N THR A 220 -36.35 -6.54 -32.57
CA THR A 220 -36.01 -7.95 -32.33
C THR A 220 -34.57 -8.33 -32.72
N SER A 221 -33.84 -7.46 -33.42
CA SER A 221 -32.43 -7.69 -33.76
C SER A 221 -31.46 -7.29 -32.64
N LEU A 222 -31.96 -6.65 -31.57
CA LEU A 222 -31.16 -6.22 -30.43
C LEU A 222 -31.27 -7.19 -29.26
N ASP A 223 -30.14 -7.35 -28.58
CA ASP A 223 -30.06 -8.05 -27.30
C ASP A 223 -30.41 -7.10 -26.15
N TYR A 224 -30.90 -7.67 -25.05
CA TYR A 224 -31.03 -6.97 -23.78
C TYR A 224 -30.00 -7.51 -22.78
N THR A 225 -29.60 -6.65 -21.85
CA THR A 225 -28.75 -6.99 -20.71
C THR A 225 -29.54 -6.80 -19.42
N ALA A 226 -29.46 -7.77 -18.52
CA ALA A 226 -30.01 -7.69 -17.19
C ALA A 226 -28.87 -7.79 -16.16
N SER A 227 -28.78 -6.81 -15.28
CA SER A 227 -27.73 -6.74 -14.26
C SER A 227 -28.34 -6.53 -12.88
N LEU A 228 -27.76 -7.16 -11.86
CA LEU A 228 -28.06 -6.84 -10.47
C LEU A 228 -27.18 -5.69 -10.00
N LEU A 229 -27.78 -4.69 -9.38
CA LEU A 229 -27.07 -3.62 -8.69
C LEU A 229 -27.40 -3.68 -7.20
N TYR A 230 -26.48 -3.23 -6.36
CA TYR A 230 -26.70 -3.16 -4.92
C TYR A 230 -26.04 -1.95 -4.26
N ARG A 231 -26.55 -1.60 -3.09
CA ARG A 231 -26.04 -0.53 -2.20
C ARG A 231 -26.50 -0.74 -0.77
N LYS A 232 -25.90 0.01 0.17
CA LYS A 232 -26.20 -0.09 1.60
C LYS A 232 -27.48 0.65 2.00
N ASP A 233 -27.73 1.82 1.41
CA ASP A 233 -28.89 2.65 1.74
C ASP A 233 -30.04 2.50 0.75
N ALA A 234 -31.28 2.59 1.23
CA ALA A 234 -32.47 2.57 0.38
C ALA A 234 -32.65 3.86 -0.43
N ASP A 235 -32.30 5.01 0.15
CA ASP A 235 -32.51 6.31 -0.48
C ASP A 235 -31.42 6.54 -1.52
N VAL A 236 -31.79 6.45 -2.79
CA VAL A 236 -30.89 6.62 -3.94
C VAL A 236 -30.09 7.93 -3.88
N ARG A 237 -30.55 8.94 -3.12
CA ARG A 237 -29.91 10.26 -2.98
C ARG A 237 -28.85 10.36 -1.88
N SER A 238 -28.78 9.41 -0.95
CA SER A 238 -27.86 9.51 0.21
C SER A 238 -26.44 9.01 -0.05
N GLN A 239 -26.26 8.17 -1.07
CA GLN A 239 -24.96 7.63 -1.46
C GLN A 239 -24.84 7.68 -2.98
N ASN A 240 -23.68 8.11 -3.47
CA ASN A 240 -23.39 8.23 -4.89
C ASN A 240 -22.87 6.93 -5.52
N TYR A 241 -22.53 5.92 -4.72
CA TYR A 241 -21.92 4.70 -5.21
C TYR A 241 -22.95 3.59 -5.42
N TRP A 242 -22.96 3.08 -6.65
CA TRP A 242 -23.69 1.88 -7.05
C TRP A 242 -22.67 0.77 -7.28
N TYR A 243 -22.94 -0.41 -6.76
CA TYR A 243 -22.12 -1.57 -7.01
C TYR A 243 -22.85 -2.50 -7.98
N VAL A 244 -22.13 -2.98 -8.98
CA VAL A 244 -22.64 -3.98 -9.93
C VAL A 244 -22.36 -5.36 -9.33
N GLY A 245 -23.40 -6.20 -9.29
CA GLY A 245 -23.28 -7.60 -8.90
C GLY A 245 -22.37 -8.37 -9.85
N PRO A 246 -21.83 -9.52 -9.40
CA PRO A 246 -20.99 -10.36 -10.26
C PRO A 246 -21.75 -10.93 -11.46
N ASP A 247 -23.08 -11.03 -11.36
CA ASP A 247 -23.95 -11.59 -12.39
C ASP A 247 -24.54 -10.47 -13.26
N SER A 248 -24.16 -10.48 -14.55
CA SER A 248 -24.80 -9.69 -15.60
C SER A 248 -25.02 -10.60 -16.80
N GLU A 249 -26.27 -10.69 -17.22
CA GLU A 249 -26.69 -11.65 -18.22
C GLU A 249 -27.17 -10.96 -19.49
N LYS A 250 -26.84 -11.53 -20.64
CA LYS A 250 -27.29 -11.06 -21.95
C LYS A 250 -28.20 -12.11 -22.58
N ALA A 251 -29.30 -11.66 -23.18
CA ALA A 251 -30.25 -12.51 -23.88
C ALA A 251 -30.87 -11.79 -25.07
N LYS A 252 -31.32 -12.54 -26.08
CA LYS A 252 -32.02 -11.97 -27.24
C LYS A 252 -33.45 -11.61 -26.88
N SER A 253 -34.06 -10.73 -27.67
CA SER A 253 -35.50 -10.46 -27.57
C SER A 253 -36.33 -11.75 -27.57
N GLY A 254 -37.15 -11.94 -26.53
CA GLY A 254 -38.01 -13.11 -26.35
C GLY A 254 -37.37 -14.31 -25.64
N GLU A 255 -36.04 -14.30 -25.43
CA GLU A 255 -35.33 -15.30 -24.62
C GLU A 255 -35.45 -14.99 -23.12
N THR A 256 -35.12 -15.96 -22.28
CA THR A 256 -35.17 -15.82 -20.82
C THR A 256 -33.77 -15.94 -20.24
N THR A 257 -33.45 -15.04 -19.31
CA THR A 257 -32.26 -15.13 -18.46
C THR A 257 -32.65 -15.14 -16.98
N ALA A 258 -31.72 -15.45 -16.08
CA ALA A 258 -31.96 -15.52 -14.65
C ALA A 258 -30.92 -14.74 -13.85
N LEU A 259 -31.36 -13.98 -12.86
CA LEU A 259 -30.48 -13.32 -11.90
C LEU A 259 -30.76 -13.86 -10.50
N THR A 260 -29.73 -14.06 -9.68
CA THR A 260 -29.90 -14.53 -8.30
C THR A 260 -29.29 -13.54 -7.32
N THR A 261 -30.09 -13.08 -6.36
CA THR A 261 -29.57 -12.21 -5.30
C THR A 261 -28.83 -13.04 -4.27
N LYS A 262 -27.51 -12.86 -4.17
CA LYS A 262 -26.67 -13.50 -3.17
C LYS A 262 -25.84 -12.45 -2.45
N ALA A 263 -26.01 -12.38 -1.14
CA ALA A 263 -25.18 -11.56 -0.27
C ALA A 263 -25.06 -12.28 1.06
N TYR A 264 -23.99 -13.04 1.20
CA TYR A 264 -23.72 -13.78 2.42
C TYR A 264 -22.58 -13.14 3.18
N CYS A 265 -22.66 -13.23 4.50
CA CYS A 265 -21.54 -13.03 5.39
C CYS A 265 -21.37 -14.30 6.20
N LEU A 266 -20.22 -14.47 6.84
CA LEU A 266 -20.01 -15.57 7.77
C LEU A 266 -20.17 -15.08 9.20
N LYS A 267 -20.95 -15.82 9.99
CA LYS A 267 -21.27 -15.43 11.37
C LYS A 267 -20.16 -15.84 12.35
N ASP A 268 -19.91 -15.00 13.33
CA ASP A 268 -19.11 -15.36 14.50
C ASP A 268 -19.90 -16.20 15.52
N SER A 269 -19.29 -16.49 16.67
CA SER A 269 -19.94 -17.20 17.78
C SER A 269 -21.14 -16.45 18.38
N THR A 270 -21.29 -15.16 18.11
CA THR A 270 -22.43 -14.33 18.54
C THR A 270 -23.56 -14.30 17.50
N GLY A 271 -23.35 -14.86 16.30
CA GLY A 271 -24.32 -14.85 15.20
C GLY A 271 -24.28 -13.57 14.36
N ASN A 272 -23.30 -12.69 14.58
CA ASN A 272 -23.08 -11.46 13.83
C ASN A 272 -22.11 -11.69 12.67
N CYS A 273 -22.25 -10.93 11.58
CA CYS A 273 -21.31 -11.00 10.46
C CYS A 273 -19.92 -10.58 10.91
N ASN A 274 -18.92 -11.43 10.67
CA ASN A 274 -17.52 -11.13 10.92
C ASN A 274 -16.83 -10.83 9.60
N TYR A 275 -16.48 -9.57 9.36
CA TYR A 275 -15.91 -9.11 8.10
C TYR A 275 -14.60 -9.82 7.78
N GLU A 276 -13.65 -9.79 8.72
CA GLU A 276 -12.34 -10.41 8.58
C GLU A 276 -12.43 -11.92 8.29
N ALA A 277 -13.23 -12.62 9.08
CA ALA A 277 -13.39 -14.06 8.87
C ALA A 277 -14.10 -14.36 7.54
N THR A 278 -14.96 -13.47 7.06
CA THR A 278 -15.60 -13.58 5.74
C THR A 278 -14.59 -13.38 4.61
N VAL A 279 -13.75 -12.36 4.64
CA VAL A 279 -12.75 -12.12 3.57
C VAL A 279 -11.73 -13.26 3.48
N TRP A 280 -11.20 -13.73 4.61
CA TRP A 280 -10.26 -14.86 4.60
C TRP A 280 -10.90 -16.17 4.15
N SER A 281 -12.16 -16.42 4.54
CA SER A 281 -12.86 -17.62 4.08
C SER A 281 -13.22 -17.56 2.60
N ALA A 282 -13.61 -16.39 2.09
CA ALA A 282 -13.87 -16.19 0.67
C ALA A 282 -12.58 -16.37 -0.14
N PHE A 283 -11.46 -15.84 0.33
CA PHE A 283 -10.14 -16.08 -0.28
C PHE A 283 -9.78 -17.57 -0.25
N ALA A 284 -9.92 -18.24 0.90
CA ALA A 284 -9.65 -19.68 1.01
C ALA A 284 -10.54 -20.54 0.10
N LEU A 285 -11.80 -20.16 -0.10
CA LEU A 285 -12.72 -20.81 -1.03
C LEU A 285 -12.36 -20.51 -2.50
N LYS A 286 -11.84 -19.31 -2.81
CA LYS A 286 -11.35 -18.99 -4.15
C LYS A 286 -10.12 -19.82 -4.50
N GLU A 287 -9.13 -19.87 -3.62
CA GLU A 287 -7.92 -20.71 -3.81
C GLU A 287 -8.25 -22.21 -3.90
N ALA A 288 -9.40 -22.60 -3.37
CA ALA A 288 -9.97 -23.93 -3.48
C ALA A 288 -10.77 -24.18 -4.78
N GLU A 289 -10.87 -23.21 -5.67
CA GLU A 289 -11.73 -23.22 -6.87
C GLU A 289 -13.22 -23.46 -6.52
N ASN A 290 -13.64 -23.08 -5.32
CA ASN A 290 -15.01 -23.23 -4.86
C ASN A 290 -15.84 -21.98 -5.17
N GLU A 291 -16.57 -22.03 -6.28
CA GLU A 291 -17.42 -20.96 -6.83
C GLU A 291 -18.37 -20.27 -5.83
N ARG A 292 -18.71 -20.91 -4.71
CA ARG A 292 -19.51 -20.29 -3.64
C ARG A 292 -18.82 -19.08 -3.00
N TYR A 293 -17.52 -18.86 -3.23
CA TYR A 293 -16.84 -17.64 -2.76
C TYR A 293 -17.51 -16.35 -3.29
N LYS A 294 -18.08 -16.41 -4.51
CA LYS A 294 -18.75 -15.28 -5.17
C LYS A 294 -19.96 -14.77 -4.39
N ASP A 295 -20.60 -15.65 -3.62
CA ASP A 295 -21.77 -15.32 -2.80
C ASP A 295 -21.46 -14.33 -1.66
N PHE A 296 -20.18 -14.19 -1.28
CA PHE A 296 -19.69 -13.28 -0.24
C PHE A 296 -19.25 -11.91 -0.79
N ILE A 297 -19.01 -11.80 -2.11
CA ILE A 297 -18.45 -10.58 -2.73
C ILE A 297 -19.31 -9.35 -2.42
N PRO A 298 -20.65 -9.35 -2.56
CA PRO A 298 -21.44 -8.15 -2.29
C PRO A 298 -21.33 -7.63 -0.85
N TYR A 299 -21.23 -8.55 0.12
CA TYR A 299 -20.96 -8.19 1.51
C TYR A 299 -19.54 -7.63 1.69
N ILE A 300 -18.54 -8.28 1.09
CA ILE A 300 -17.13 -7.85 1.20
C ILE A 300 -16.95 -6.44 0.63
N VAL A 301 -17.50 -6.19 -0.56
CA VAL A 301 -17.45 -4.90 -1.24
C VAL A 301 -18.17 -3.83 -0.41
N ILE A 302 -19.42 -4.05 -0.01
CA ILE A 302 -20.17 -3.00 0.68
C ILE A 302 -19.61 -2.67 2.06
N MET A 303 -19.02 -3.67 2.74
CA MET A 303 -18.45 -3.49 4.07
C MET A 303 -16.98 -3.06 4.04
N SER A 304 -16.35 -3.01 2.87
CA SER A 304 -14.96 -2.57 2.70
C SER A 304 -14.74 -1.11 3.05
N THR A 305 -15.75 -0.26 2.85
CA THR A 305 -15.69 1.19 3.11
C THR A 305 -16.03 1.55 4.55
N GLU A 306 -16.44 0.59 5.37
CA GLU A 306 -16.78 0.84 6.77
C GLU A 306 -15.51 1.11 7.58
N THR A 307 -15.51 2.20 8.35
CA THR A 307 -14.35 2.63 9.16
C THR A 307 -13.80 1.51 10.05
N ASN A 308 -14.66 0.67 10.62
CA ASN A 308 -14.26 -0.44 11.48
C ASN A 308 -13.57 -1.60 10.73
N ASN A 309 -13.73 -1.67 9.41
CA ASN A 309 -13.19 -2.73 8.56
C ASN A 309 -11.97 -2.30 7.76
N LEU A 310 -11.74 -1.00 7.57
CA LEU A 310 -10.54 -0.47 6.90
C LEU A 310 -9.24 -1.02 7.51
N LYS A 311 -9.27 -1.32 8.81
CA LYS A 311 -8.17 -1.94 9.56
C LYS A 311 -7.73 -3.32 9.08
N TYR A 312 -8.53 -4.02 8.29
CA TYR A 312 -8.22 -5.35 7.75
C TYR A 312 -7.70 -5.31 6.32
N PHE A 313 -7.31 -4.14 5.82
CA PHE A 313 -6.84 -3.94 4.44
C PHE A 313 -7.80 -4.47 3.35
N PRO A 314 -9.08 -4.01 3.31
CA PRO A 314 -10.08 -4.53 2.38
C PRO A 314 -9.68 -4.57 0.90
N GLN A 315 -8.89 -3.59 0.44
CA GLN A 315 -8.49 -3.48 -0.97
C GLN A 315 -7.60 -4.64 -1.41
N ALA A 316 -6.70 -5.11 -0.54
CA ALA A 316 -5.90 -6.29 -0.82
C ALA A 316 -6.81 -7.53 -1.01
N PHE A 317 -7.81 -7.73 -0.14
CA PHE A 317 -8.76 -8.83 -0.31
C PHE A 317 -9.64 -8.68 -1.54
N LEU A 318 -10.10 -7.47 -1.85
CA LEU A 318 -10.89 -7.25 -3.07
C LEU A 318 -10.09 -7.62 -4.30
N TYR A 319 -8.83 -7.20 -4.41
CA TYR A 319 -7.96 -7.64 -5.50
C TYR A 319 -7.76 -9.17 -5.50
N LEU A 320 -7.37 -9.74 -4.36
CA LEU A 320 -7.14 -11.19 -4.24
C LEU A 320 -8.36 -12.03 -4.58
N ILE A 321 -9.58 -11.56 -4.28
CA ILE A 321 -10.82 -12.31 -4.51
C ILE A 321 -11.38 -12.03 -5.90
N THR A 322 -11.43 -10.78 -6.35
CA THR A 322 -12.15 -10.40 -7.57
C THR A 322 -11.25 -10.10 -8.76
N GLY A 323 -9.95 -9.88 -8.55
CA GLY A 323 -9.03 -9.39 -9.59
C GLY A 323 -9.29 -7.92 -9.97
N SER A 324 -10.00 -7.15 -9.13
CA SER A 324 -10.32 -5.75 -9.41
C SER A 324 -9.05 -4.90 -9.55
N ILE A 325 -8.77 -4.43 -10.77
CA ILE A 325 -7.60 -3.60 -11.08
C ILE A 325 -7.59 -2.33 -10.22
N GLU A 326 -8.75 -1.69 -10.02
CA GLU A 326 -8.88 -0.50 -9.18
C GLU A 326 -8.45 -0.78 -7.73
N ALA A 327 -8.83 -1.95 -7.18
CA ALA A 327 -8.41 -2.36 -5.84
C ALA A 327 -6.89 -2.61 -5.80
N GLY A 328 -6.31 -3.19 -6.85
CA GLY A 328 -4.88 -3.42 -6.98
C GLY A 328 -4.06 -2.12 -7.06
N GLN A 329 -4.52 -1.16 -7.86
CA GLN A 329 -3.95 0.19 -7.92
C GLN A 329 -4.04 0.90 -6.57
N THR A 330 -5.17 0.73 -5.87
CA THR A 330 -5.31 1.26 -4.50
C THR A 330 -4.31 0.63 -3.55
N VAL A 331 -4.06 -0.68 -3.63
CA VAL A 331 -2.99 -1.34 -2.86
C VAL A 331 -1.63 -0.75 -3.22
N ALA A 332 -1.30 -0.62 -4.50
CA ALA A 332 -0.01 -0.06 -4.94
C ALA A 332 0.23 1.36 -4.41
N THR A 333 -0.77 2.25 -4.52
CA THR A 333 -0.70 3.64 -4.03
C THR A 333 -0.67 3.77 -2.50
N MET A 334 -1.12 2.73 -1.78
CA MET A 334 -1.01 2.65 -0.32
C MET A 334 0.40 2.31 0.17
N GLN A 335 1.34 1.94 -0.71
CA GLN A 335 2.74 1.71 -0.32
C GLN A 335 3.34 3.02 0.24
N GLU A 336 4.05 2.89 1.35
CA GLU A 336 4.82 3.99 1.92
C GLU A 336 6.14 4.16 1.15
N PRO A 337 6.74 5.36 1.10
CA PRO A 337 8.00 5.58 0.37
C PRO A 337 9.15 4.68 0.80
N SER A 338 9.10 4.15 2.02
CA SER A 338 10.10 3.21 2.54
C SER A 338 9.90 1.77 2.05
N GLY A 339 8.77 1.46 1.41
CA GLY A 339 8.49 0.17 0.75
C GLY A 339 7.49 -0.75 1.46
N PHE A 340 6.96 -0.37 2.63
CA PHE A 340 5.98 -1.19 3.37
C PHE A 340 4.54 -0.69 3.22
N TRP A 341 3.58 -1.50 3.66
CA TRP A 341 2.16 -1.16 3.69
C TRP A 341 1.61 -1.01 5.09
N CYS A 342 0.60 -0.16 5.18
CA CYS A 342 -0.08 0.18 6.41
C CYS A 342 -1.55 0.47 6.15
N ALA A 343 -2.44 -0.46 6.47
CA ALA A 343 -3.84 -0.42 6.02
C ALA A 343 -4.64 0.84 6.47
N ILE A 344 -4.19 1.53 7.52
CA ILE A 344 -4.91 2.64 8.15
C ILE A 344 -4.20 4.00 8.05
N SER A 345 -2.89 4.06 7.78
CA SER A 345 -2.10 5.31 7.98
C SER A 345 -2.61 6.48 7.14
N LYS A 346 -2.90 6.25 5.85
CA LYS A 346 -3.27 7.32 4.89
C LYS A 346 -4.73 7.75 4.99
N LEU A 347 -5.66 6.84 5.27
CA LEU A 347 -7.09 7.13 5.10
C LEU A 347 -7.74 7.88 6.27
N ILE A 348 -7.22 7.78 7.49
CA ILE A 348 -7.93 8.29 8.68
C ILE A 348 -7.08 9.23 9.54
N THR A 349 -5.82 8.88 9.81
CA THR A 349 -5.05 9.56 10.88
C THR A 349 -3.77 10.24 10.42
N GLY A 350 -3.37 10.11 9.14
CA GLY A 350 -2.13 10.68 8.60
C GLY A 350 -0.87 10.26 9.36
N THR A 351 -0.92 9.20 10.17
CA THR A 351 0.15 8.79 11.08
C THR A 351 0.13 7.28 11.34
N SER A 352 1.34 6.70 11.44
CA SER A 352 1.82 5.42 12.03
C SER A 352 0.88 4.19 12.09
N CYS A 353 1.41 2.99 11.80
CA CYS A 353 0.69 1.70 11.75
C CYS A 353 0.08 1.17 13.04
N SER A 354 0.18 1.93 14.12
CA SER A 354 -0.25 1.58 15.47
C SER A 354 -1.74 1.23 15.64
N ASN A 355 -2.58 1.42 14.62
CA ASN A 355 -4.01 1.13 14.67
C ASN A 355 -4.41 -0.15 13.91
N THR A 356 -3.48 -0.80 13.21
CA THR A 356 -3.74 -2.04 12.49
C THR A 356 -3.84 -3.19 13.50
N PRO A 357 -4.70 -4.21 13.30
CA PRO A 357 -4.84 -5.31 14.26
C PRO A 357 -3.59 -6.18 14.35
N TYR A 358 -2.74 -6.15 13.31
CA TYR A 358 -1.64 -7.10 13.11
C TYR A 358 -0.28 -6.45 12.85
N GLY A 359 -0.21 -5.14 12.68
CA GLY A 359 1.02 -4.39 12.45
C GLY A 359 1.46 -4.37 10.98
N GLN A 360 2.45 -3.51 10.70
CA GLN A 360 2.96 -3.25 9.34
C GLN A 360 3.41 -4.50 8.57
N PHE A 361 3.93 -5.53 9.24
CA PHE A 361 4.48 -6.71 8.56
C PHE A 361 3.39 -7.62 8.03
N TYR A 362 2.30 -7.76 8.78
CA TYR A 362 1.13 -8.48 8.31
C TYR A 362 0.50 -7.76 7.10
N ASP A 363 0.36 -6.43 7.19
CA ASP A 363 -0.22 -5.64 6.10
C ASP A 363 0.66 -5.68 4.85
N THR A 364 1.98 -5.60 5.02
CA THR A 364 2.97 -5.77 3.94
C THR A 364 2.92 -7.17 3.34
N ALA A 365 2.78 -8.21 4.17
CA ALA A 365 2.65 -9.57 3.67
C ALA A 365 1.36 -9.76 2.86
N LEU A 366 0.24 -9.21 3.35
CA LEU A 366 -1.04 -9.25 2.65
C LEU A 366 -1.04 -8.44 1.35
N ALA A 367 -0.39 -7.27 1.32
CA ALA A 367 -0.14 -6.54 0.07
C ALA A 367 0.75 -7.34 -0.88
N GLY A 368 1.81 -7.98 -0.36
CA GLY A 368 2.70 -8.84 -1.12
C GLY A 368 1.98 -9.98 -1.85
N LEU A 369 0.93 -10.56 -1.24
CA LEU A 369 0.10 -11.57 -1.90
C LEU A 369 -0.61 -11.04 -3.16
N THR A 370 -0.88 -9.74 -3.23
CA THR A 370 -1.54 -9.14 -4.40
C THR A 370 -0.59 -8.98 -5.58
N GLU A 371 0.72 -9.09 -5.35
CA GLU A 371 1.75 -8.79 -6.35
C GLU A 371 1.67 -7.35 -6.91
N GLN A 372 0.96 -6.46 -6.21
CA GLN A 372 0.82 -5.05 -6.57
C GLN A 372 1.80 -4.15 -5.81
N GLY A 373 2.18 -3.05 -6.46
CA GLY A 373 3.15 -2.08 -5.95
C GLY A 373 4.60 -2.50 -6.17
N ASN A 374 5.54 -1.77 -5.58
CA ASN A 374 6.95 -2.07 -5.74
C ASN A 374 7.38 -3.20 -4.78
N LEU A 375 7.40 -4.44 -5.27
CA LEU A 375 7.94 -5.60 -4.55
C LEU A 375 9.45 -5.82 -4.75
N GLY A 376 10.11 -4.92 -5.47
CA GLY A 376 11.49 -5.02 -5.90
C GLY A 376 12.52 -5.03 -4.78
N THR A 377 13.76 -5.30 -5.18
CA THR A 377 14.95 -5.31 -4.33
C THR A 377 15.75 -4.01 -4.41
N GLU A 378 15.32 -3.07 -5.23
CA GLU A 378 15.82 -1.70 -5.30
C GLU A 378 15.28 -0.84 -4.16
N LYS A 379 15.90 0.32 -3.95
CA LYS A 379 15.48 1.28 -2.93
C LYS A 379 13.98 1.60 -3.08
N ASN A 380 13.26 1.60 -1.96
CA ASN A 380 11.79 1.77 -1.85
C ASN A 380 10.95 0.53 -2.23
N GLY A 381 11.57 -0.56 -2.69
CA GLY A 381 10.88 -1.84 -2.88
C GLY A 381 10.63 -2.57 -1.56
N ALA A 382 9.56 -3.36 -1.49
CA ALA A 382 9.17 -4.08 -0.29
C ALA A 382 10.22 -5.10 0.17
N ARG A 383 10.82 -5.85 -0.77
CA ARG A 383 11.89 -6.80 -0.44
C ARG A 383 13.15 -6.07 0.01
N TYR A 384 13.45 -4.91 -0.59
CA TYR A 384 14.54 -4.05 -0.12
C TYR A 384 14.30 -3.54 1.30
N TYR A 385 13.11 -3.02 1.59
CA TYR A 385 12.73 -2.55 2.93
C TYR A 385 12.97 -3.64 3.98
N LEU A 386 12.46 -4.84 3.73
CA LEU A 386 12.51 -5.96 4.67
C LEU A 386 13.92 -6.51 4.89
N THR A 387 14.82 -6.36 3.91
CA THR A 387 16.18 -6.91 3.98
C THR A 387 17.23 -5.86 4.36
N ASN A 388 17.03 -4.58 4.02
CA ASN A 388 18.05 -3.54 4.16
C ASN A 388 17.66 -2.40 5.12
N PHE A 389 16.37 -2.09 5.28
CA PHE A 389 15.92 -0.96 6.12
C PHE A 389 15.50 -1.37 7.53
N SER A 390 15.91 -2.57 7.97
CA SER A 390 15.75 -2.93 9.37
C SER A 390 16.75 -2.15 10.22
N ASP A 391 16.26 -1.08 10.84
CA ASP A 391 16.87 -0.17 11.82
C ASP A 391 17.41 -0.85 13.11
N GLY A 392 17.85 -2.11 13.02
CA GLY A 392 18.30 -2.96 14.13
C GLY A 392 17.18 -3.36 15.11
N LYS A 393 15.97 -2.82 14.94
CA LYS A 393 14.83 -2.99 15.88
C LYS A 393 13.72 -3.87 15.35
N THR A 394 13.62 -4.02 14.05
CA THR A 394 12.50 -4.65 13.34
C THR A 394 12.86 -6.03 12.77
N PHE A 395 14.12 -6.21 12.36
CA PHE A 395 14.72 -7.49 12.03
C PHE A 395 15.67 -7.89 13.17
N LEU A 396 15.22 -8.83 13.98
CA LEU A 396 15.88 -9.16 15.24
C LEU A 396 16.81 -10.35 15.07
N LYS A 397 18.05 -10.16 15.52
CA LYS A 397 19.04 -11.24 15.61
C LYS A 397 18.86 -11.99 16.92
N THR A 398 18.72 -13.31 16.86
CA THR A 398 18.70 -14.17 18.04
C THR A 398 19.72 -15.29 17.90
N ARG A 399 20.36 -15.68 19.01
CA ARG A 399 21.34 -16.76 19.01
C ARG A 399 20.75 -18.01 19.64
N ILE A 400 20.75 -19.11 18.91
CA ILE A 400 20.16 -20.38 19.32
C ILE A 400 21.15 -21.49 19.01
N ALA A 401 21.53 -22.27 20.03
CA ALA A 401 22.53 -23.36 19.90
C ALA A 401 23.86 -22.93 19.24
N GLY A 402 24.26 -21.66 19.41
CA GLY A 402 25.50 -21.13 18.84
C GLY A 402 25.38 -20.52 17.44
N ASN A 403 24.26 -20.74 16.74
CA ASN A 403 23.97 -20.12 15.45
C ASN A 403 23.16 -18.84 15.61
N ASP A 404 23.42 -17.87 14.74
CA ASP A 404 22.66 -16.64 14.67
C ASP A 404 21.49 -16.81 13.69
N TYR A 405 20.31 -16.39 14.10
CA TYR A 405 19.07 -16.46 13.35
C TYR A 405 18.43 -15.08 13.27
N MET A 406 17.66 -14.83 12.22
CA MET A 406 16.98 -13.55 12.02
C MET A 406 15.49 -13.76 11.80
N TYR A 407 14.66 -12.81 12.22
CA TYR A 407 13.21 -12.88 12.03
C TYR A 407 12.60 -11.48 12.11
N TRP A 408 11.41 -11.33 11.56
CA TRP A 408 10.68 -10.07 11.63
C TRP A 408 9.75 -10.07 12.83
N LYS A 409 9.78 -8.97 13.58
CA LYS A 409 8.86 -8.72 14.68
C LYS A 409 8.47 -7.25 14.66
N CYS A 410 7.17 -6.95 14.53
CA CYS A 410 6.76 -5.56 14.61
C CYS A 410 7.07 -4.97 15.99
N ASN A 411 7.45 -3.69 16.00
CA ASN A 411 7.93 -2.98 17.20
C ASN A 411 6.95 -1.86 17.62
N GLU A 412 5.67 -2.08 17.40
CA GLU A 412 4.63 -1.08 17.66
C GLU A 412 4.36 -1.00 19.18
N ARG A 413 4.79 0.12 19.79
CA ARG A 413 4.96 0.29 21.25
C ARG A 413 3.69 0.13 22.10
N ASN A 414 2.51 0.11 21.51
CA ASN A 414 1.25 0.18 22.25
C ASN A 414 0.44 -1.12 22.26
N THR A 415 0.90 -2.18 21.59
CA THR A 415 0.11 -3.41 21.42
C THR A 415 0.98 -4.67 21.42
N ILE A 416 1.55 -4.98 22.60
CA ILE A 416 2.43 -6.15 22.82
C ILE A 416 1.81 -7.48 22.34
N ASP A 417 0.47 -7.60 22.35
CA ASP A 417 -0.23 -8.82 21.95
C ASP A 417 -0.51 -8.92 20.43
N GLN A 418 -0.31 -7.85 19.66
CA GLN A 418 -0.62 -7.82 18.22
C GLN A 418 0.54 -8.31 17.36
N CYS A 419 1.79 -8.12 17.79
CA CYS A 419 2.99 -8.56 17.07
C CYS A 419 3.36 -10.00 17.41
N LYS A 420 3.26 -10.89 16.43
CA LYS A 420 3.60 -12.31 16.58
C LYS A 420 4.74 -12.66 15.64
N ASP A 421 5.89 -12.98 16.23
CA ASP A 421 7.12 -13.31 15.52
C ASP A 421 6.93 -14.44 14.49
N VAL A 422 6.30 -15.55 14.88
CA VAL A 422 6.04 -16.69 13.99
C VAL A 422 5.06 -16.31 12.88
N ARG A 423 3.93 -15.66 13.22
CA ARG A 423 2.91 -15.23 12.25
C ARG A 423 3.52 -14.31 11.20
N ASP A 424 4.18 -13.24 11.63
CA ASP A 424 4.65 -12.16 10.76
C ASP A 424 5.78 -12.66 9.86
N THR A 425 6.72 -13.40 10.44
CA THR A 425 7.82 -14.00 9.66
C THR A 425 7.29 -15.02 8.65
N ALA A 426 6.42 -15.95 9.08
CA ALA A 426 5.86 -16.93 8.17
C ALA A 426 5.02 -16.28 7.06
N PHE A 427 4.22 -15.27 7.37
CA PHE A 427 3.39 -14.63 6.37
C PHE A 427 4.22 -13.86 5.34
N LEU A 428 5.21 -13.08 5.77
CA LEU A 428 6.16 -12.42 4.85
C LEU A 428 6.89 -13.42 3.96
N LEU A 429 7.41 -14.50 4.55
CA LEU A 429 8.09 -15.56 3.82
C LEU A 429 7.17 -16.23 2.80
N TRP A 430 5.93 -16.53 3.17
CA TRP A 430 4.95 -17.09 2.24
C TRP A 430 4.62 -16.13 1.10
N SER A 431 4.31 -14.87 1.40
CA SER A 431 3.76 -13.96 0.40
C SER A 431 4.79 -13.36 -0.54
N LEU A 432 6.01 -13.11 -0.07
CA LEU A 432 7.04 -12.43 -0.87
C LEU A 432 8.10 -13.39 -1.43
N TRP A 433 8.27 -14.57 -0.82
CA TRP A 433 9.31 -15.54 -1.18
C TRP A 433 8.82 -16.98 -1.31
N GLY A 434 7.55 -17.28 -1.03
CA GLY A 434 7.05 -18.66 -0.98
C GLY A 434 7.14 -19.38 -2.32
N LYS A 435 6.84 -18.70 -3.43
CA LYS A 435 6.93 -19.26 -4.78
C LYS A 435 8.38 -19.57 -5.20
N LEU A 436 9.35 -18.78 -4.74
CA LEU A 436 10.75 -18.85 -5.17
C LEU A 436 11.49 -20.10 -4.65
N LEU A 437 11.04 -20.69 -3.53
CA LEU A 437 11.75 -21.80 -2.87
C LEU A 437 11.24 -23.19 -3.22
N CYS A 438 10.06 -23.27 -3.84
CA CYS A 438 9.55 -24.52 -4.39
C CYS A 438 10.30 -24.98 -5.64
N ALA A 439 11.09 -24.07 -6.22
CA ALA A 439 11.87 -24.25 -7.43
C ALA A 439 13.24 -24.96 -7.22
N GLY A 440 13.49 -25.60 -6.06
CA GLY A 440 14.54 -26.63 -5.99
C GLY A 440 15.42 -26.63 -4.73
N THR A 441 15.45 -27.79 -4.05
CA THR A 441 16.65 -28.28 -3.33
C THR A 441 17.35 -29.41 -4.10
N GLY A 442 16.91 -29.68 -5.34
CA GLY A 442 17.77 -30.26 -6.38
C GLY A 442 18.25 -29.10 -7.25
N GLU A 443 19.52 -29.15 -7.67
CA GLU A 443 20.09 -28.20 -8.62
C GLU A 443 19.10 -27.82 -9.72
N GLU A 444 18.89 -26.51 -9.86
CA GLU A 444 18.38 -25.83 -11.04
C GLU A 444 16.98 -26.23 -11.54
N ASP A 445 15.96 -25.52 -11.06
CA ASP A 445 14.78 -25.31 -11.88
C ASP A 445 14.34 -23.83 -11.89
N HIS A 446 15.13 -23.00 -12.59
CA HIS A 446 14.85 -21.58 -12.77
C HIS A 446 13.59 -21.31 -13.61
N CYS A 447 13.03 -22.35 -14.23
CA CYS A 447 11.92 -22.24 -15.18
C CYS A 447 10.61 -21.81 -14.54
N LEU A 448 10.26 -22.41 -13.40
CA LEU A 448 9.01 -22.15 -12.66
C LEU A 448 8.93 -20.72 -12.12
N ASN A 449 10.07 -20.08 -11.85
CA ASN A 449 10.13 -18.69 -11.37
C ASN A 449 9.78 -17.67 -12.46
N HIS A 450 9.70 -18.10 -13.72
CA HIS A 450 9.34 -17.28 -14.88
C HIS A 450 8.06 -17.79 -15.57
N ASP A 451 7.16 -18.41 -14.81
CA ASP A 451 5.92 -19.03 -15.31
C ASP A 451 6.16 -20.08 -16.40
N GLY A 452 7.35 -20.68 -16.43
CA GLY A 452 7.74 -21.73 -17.35
C GLY A 452 7.48 -23.12 -16.78
N ILE A 453 7.29 -24.08 -17.68
CA ILE A 453 7.16 -25.51 -17.37
C ILE A 453 8.34 -26.23 -18.02
N CYS A 454 9.10 -26.99 -17.24
CA CYS A 454 10.13 -27.86 -17.80
C CYS A 454 9.51 -29.00 -18.59
N LYS A 455 9.90 -29.10 -19.86
CA LYS A 455 9.48 -30.16 -20.78
C LYS A 455 10.67 -30.65 -21.58
N THR A 456 10.58 -31.83 -22.17
CA THR A 456 11.63 -32.33 -23.08
C THR A 456 11.77 -31.52 -24.38
N ALA A 457 10.71 -30.81 -24.78
CA ALA A 457 10.66 -29.83 -25.86
C ALA A 457 9.42 -28.96 -25.69
N CYS A 458 9.48 -27.71 -26.13
CA CYS A 458 8.34 -26.79 -26.07
C CYS A 458 7.31 -27.09 -27.16
N GLU A 459 6.04 -27.03 -26.80
CA GLU A 459 4.93 -27.26 -27.72
C GLU A 459 4.68 -26.01 -28.59
N SER A 460 3.84 -26.14 -29.64
CA SER A 460 3.48 -24.97 -30.44
C SER A 460 2.71 -23.96 -29.59
N GLY A 461 3.28 -22.77 -29.38
CA GLY A 461 2.72 -21.76 -28.48
C GLY A 461 3.45 -21.64 -27.14
N GLU A 462 4.63 -22.27 -27.02
CA GLU A 462 5.58 -22.08 -25.93
C GLU A 462 6.93 -21.65 -26.50
N GLU A 463 7.67 -20.80 -25.78
CA GLU A 463 9.05 -20.44 -26.10
C GLU A 463 10.02 -21.14 -25.15
N ASP A 464 11.09 -21.69 -25.75
CA ASP A 464 12.25 -22.22 -25.03
C ASP A 464 13.08 -21.03 -24.53
N VAL A 465 12.92 -20.72 -23.25
CA VAL A 465 13.68 -19.67 -22.57
C VAL A 465 14.88 -20.29 -21.89
N ASN A 466 15.98 -19.53 -21.84
CA ASN A 466 17.29 -20.03 -21.43
C ASN A 466 17.42 -20.16 -19.89
N PHE A 467 16.41 -20.73 -19.25
CA PHE A 467 16.39 -21.11 -17.85
C PHE A 467 16.68 -22.59 -17.73
N THR A 468 17.52 -22.95 -16.78
CA THR A 468 17.93 -24.33 -16.54
C THR A 468 16.76 -25.11 -15.95
N CYS A 469 16.42 -26.20 -16.62
CA CYS A 469 15.59 -27.29 -16.11
C CYS A 469 16.47 -28.46 -15.68
N GLY A 470 15.89 -29.41 -14.94
CA GLY A 470 16.56 -30.68 -14.63
C GLY A 470 17.11 -31.39 -15.88
N SER A 471 18.06 -32.31 -15.69
CA SER A 471 18.87 -32.89 -16.77
C SER A 471 18.06 -33.38 -17.98
N GLY A 472 18.16 -32.66 -19.11
CA GLY A 472 17.58 -33.05 -20.40
C GLY A 472 16.23 -32.40 -20.75
N GLU A 473 15.72 -31.50 -19.91
CA GLU A 473 14.53 -30.70 -20.19
C GLU A 473 14.92 -29.26 -20.59
N VAL A 474 14.01 -28.60 -21.31
CA VAL A 474 14.06 -27.19 -21.70
C VAL A 474 12.93 -26.43 -20.99
N CYS A 475 13.14 -25.16 -20.71
CA CYS A 475 12.15 -24.36 -20.02
C CYS A 475 11.16 -23.77 -21.01
N CYS A 476 9.91 -24.24 -20.94
CA CYS A 476 8.86 -23.83 -21.86
C CYS A 476 7.93 -22.84 -21.16
N VAL A 477 8.10 -21.56 -21.49
CA VAL A 477 7.16 -20.52 -21.05
C VAL A 477 6.08 -20.43 -22.10
N SER A 478 4.81 -20.49 -21.68
CA SER A 478 3.69 -20.25 -22.58
C SER A 478 3.90 -18.88 -23.24
N SER A 479 3.87 -18.81 -24.57
CA SER A 479 3.93 -17.54 -25.32
C SER A 479 2.74 -16.63 -25.03
N ILE A 480 1.88 -17.01 -24.07
CA ILE A 480 0.66 -16.36 -23.62
C ILE A 480 0.87 -15.69 -22.25
N SER A 481 1.83 -16.13 -21.40
CA SER A 481 2.04 -15.52 -20.07
C SER A 481 2.85 -14.22 -20.11
N GLN A 482 3.70 -14.03 -21.13
CA GLN A 482 4.01 -12.68 -21.61
C GLN A 482 2.94 -12.34 -22.63
N GLY A 483 1.88 -11.64 -22.22
CA GLY A 483 0.74 -11.36 -23.09
C GLY A 483 1.21 -10.83 -24.44
N ASN A 484 1.15 -11.66 -25.48
CA ASN A 484 1.69 -11.29 -26.78
C ASN A 484 1.00 -10.01 -27.27
N CYS A 485 1.71 -9.23 -28.07
CA CYS A 485 1.24 -7.92 -28.50
C CYS A 485 -0.20 -7.96 -29.04
N ALA A 486 -0.56 -9.03 -29.76
CA ALA A 486 -1.92 -9.22 -30.29
C ALA A 486 -3.00 -9.44 -29.21
N THR A 487 -2.72 -10.19 -28.14
CA THR A 487 -3.66 -10.37 -27.01
C THR A 487 -3.91 -9.09 -26.23
N ASN A 488 -2.97 -8.15 -26.27
CA ASN A 488 -3.12 -6.81 -25.71
C ASN A 488 -3.64 -5.78 -26.73
N GLU A 489 -4.21 -6.24 -27.85
CA GLU A 489 -4.72 -5.42 -28.96
C GLU A 489 -3.65 -4.56 -29.68
N GLY A 490 -2.37 -4.85 -29.48
CA GLY A 490 -1.25 -4.24 -30.18
C GLY A 490 -0.79 -5.02 -31.42
N VAL A 491 0.10 -4.40 -32.19
CA VAL A 491 0.77 -4.99 -33.35
C VAL A 491 2.28 -4.80 -33.23
N CYS A 492 3.05 -5.88 -33.40
CA CYS A 492 4.51 -5.80 -33.43
C CYS A 492 4.98 -5.05 -34.69
N LYS A 493 5.70 -3.93 -34.51
CA LYS A 493 6.31 -3.13 -35.59
C LYS A 493 7.76 -2.81 -35.24
N SER A 494 8.58 -2.42 -36.21
CA SER A 494 9.96 -1.98 -35.93
C SER A 494 10.02 -0.67 -35.16
N THR A 495 8.98 0.17 -35.29
CA THR A 495 8.79 1.47 -34.65
C THR A 495 7.29 1.77 -34.63
N CYS A 496 6.78 2.41 -33.59
CA CYS A 496 5.37 2.79 -33.50
C CYS A 496 5.08 4.07 -34.30
N ASP A 497 3.87 4.15 -34.88
CA ASP A 497 3.40 5.36 -35.53
C ASP A 497 3.09 6.43 -34.46
N SER A 498 3.07 7.72 -34.84
CA SER A 498 2.80 8.81 -33.89
C SER A 498 1.42 8.78 -33.21
N SER A 499 0.53 7.88 -33.66
CA SER A 499 -0.80 7.63 -33.07
C SER A 499 -0.85 6.34 -32.24
N GLU A 500 0.29 5.72 -31.97
CA GLU A 500 0.42 4.46 -31.25
C GLU A 500 1.40 4.61 -30.09
N ALA A 501 1.10 3.92 -29.00
CA ALA A 501 1.96 3.78 -27.85
C ALA A 501 2.85 2.55 -27.99
N GLU A 502 4.10 2.68 -27.56
CA GLU A 502 5.04 1.59 -27.42
C GLU A 502 4.87 0.91 -26.06
N LEU A 503 4.45 -0.35 -26.04
CA LEU A 503 4.28 -1.13 -24.82
C LEU A 503 5.59 -1.84 -24.47
N THR A 504 6.45 -1.17 -23.69
CA THR A 504 7.79 -1.64 -23.34
C THR A 504 7.80 -2.92 -22.49
N GLN A 505 6.68 -3.26 -21.86
CA GLN A 505 6.52 -4.47 -21.04
C GLN A 505 6.14 -5.71 -21.86
N ILE A 506 5.82 -5.56 -23.14
CA ILE A 506 5.39 -6.66 -24.02
C ILE A 506 6.44 -6.86 -25.12
N ALA A 507 7.17 -7.97 -25.02
CA ALA A 507 8.16 -8.33 -26.03
C ALA A 507 7.48 -8.74 -27.35
N CYS A 508 8.06 -8.28 -28.46
CA CYS A 508 7.75 -8.74 -29.80
C CYS A 508 8.92 -9.55 -30.34
N SER A 509 8.67 -10.59 -31.13
CA SER A 509 9.76 -11.40 -31.69
C SER A 509 10.67 -10.54 -32.60
N GLY A 510 11.98 -10.57 -32.31
CA GLY A 510 13.01 -9.80 -33.02
C GLY A 510 13.29 -8.43 -32.38
N MET A 511 13.80 -7.48 -33.18
CA MET A 511 14.00 -6.07 -32.76
C MET A 511 12.73 -5.22 -32.96
N ASN A 512 11.56 -5.82 -32.83
CA ASN A 512 10.28 -5.13 -32.97
C ASN A 512 9.77 -4.71 -31.59
N VAL A 513 8.96 -3.68 -31.57
CA VAL A 513 8.28 -3.14 -30.38
C VAL A 513 6.78 -3.35 -30.53
N CYS A 514 6.08 -3.52 -29.41
CA CYS A 514 4.63 -3.72 -29.41
C CYS A 514 3.92 -2.36 -29.51
N CYS A 515 3.26 -2.10 -30.63
CA CYS A 515 2.59 -0.83 -30.89
C CYS A 515 1.08 -0.96 -30.75
N LYS A 516 0.48 -0.19 -29.86
CA LYS A 516 -0.96 -0.19 -29.62
C LYS A 516 -1.54 1.20 -29.89
N PRO A 517 -2.63 1.35 -30.67
CA PRO A 517 -3.25 2.65 -30.88
C PRO A 517 -3.58 3.30 -29.53
N TYR A 518 -3.30 4.61 -29.37
CA TYR A 518 -3.60 5.30 -28.12
C TYR A 518 -5.06 5.11 -27.73
N THR A 519 -5.99 5.16 -28.69
CA THR A 519 -7.45 5.01 -28.47
C THR A 519 -7.86 3.66 -27.87
N ASN A 520 -7.01 2.65 -27.96
CA ASN A 520 -7.24 1.32 -27.38
C ASN A 520 -6.37 1.07 -26.14
N SER A 521 -5.39 1.93 -25.89
CA SER A 521 -4.45 1.81 -24.78
C SER A 521 -5.05 2.40 -23.51
N TYR A 522 -4.85 1.74 -22.37
CA TYR A 522 -5.27 2.26 -21.07
C TYR A 522 -4.22 3.23 -20.51
N CYS A 523 -4.66 4.36 -19.98
CA CYS A 523 -3.75 5.43 -19.55
C CYS A 523 -2.70 4.95 -18.55
N ILE A 524 -3.15 4.24 -17.50
CA ILE A 524 -2.26 3.87 -16.39
C ILE A 524 -1.41 2.64 -16.75
N SER A 525 -2.01 1.58 -17.31
CA SER A 525 -1.30 0.31 -17.52
C SER A 525 -0.44 0.31 -18.79
N ASP A 526 -0.88 0.99 -19.83
CA ASP A 526 -0.26 0.90 -21.15
C ASP A 526 0.59 2.14 -21.44
N LEU A 527 0.13 3.32 -21.00
CA LEU A 527 0.75 4.61 -21.33
C LEU A 527 1.59 5.21 -20.19
N TRP A 528 1.57 4.58 -19.00
CA TRP A 528 2.26 5.07 -17.81
C TRP A 528 1.87 6.52 -17.45
N GLY A 529 0.64 6.90 -17.81
CA GLY A 529 0.09 8.22 -17.56
C GLY A 529 -0.90 8.23 -16.40
N ASP A 530 -1.23 9.43 -15.93
CA ASP A 530 -2.29 9.62 -14.95
C ASP A 530 -3.63 9.91 -15.65
N LEU A 531 -4.72 9.33 -15.16
CA LEU A 531 -6.06 9.58 -15.67
C LEU A 531 -6.68 10.77 -14.93
N CYS A 532 -6.72 11.95 -15.56
CA CYS A 532 -7.19 13.17 -14.90
C CYS A 532 -8.71 13.20 -14.82
N GLU A 533 -9.25 13.50 -13.63
CA GLU A 533 -10.67 13.78 -13.41
C GLU A 533 -11.11 15.14 -14.01
N TYR A 534 -12.43 15.42 -13.97
CA TYR A 534 -13.03 16.59 -14.62
C TYR A 534 -12.50 17.93 -14.11
N ASP A 535 -12.03 17.99 -12.87
CA ASP A 535 -11.47 19.17 -12.21
C ASP A 535 -9.95 19.12 -12.12
N GLU A 536 -9.32 18.12 -12.74
CA GLU A 536 -7.88 17.98 -12.80
C GLU A 536 -7.33 18.46 -14.14
N MET A 537 -6.16 19.11 -14.08
CA MET A 537 -5.41 19.52 -15.26
C MET A 537 -4.25 18.57 -15.49
N CYS A 538 -4.11 18.11 -16.74
CA CYS A 538 -2.93 17.37 -17.17
C CYS A 538 -1.74 18.33 -17.31
N ILE A 539 -0.71 18.11 -16.50
CA ILE A 539 0.61 18.72 -16.63
C ILE A 539 1.48 17.74 -17.42
N GLY A 540 1.41 17.83 -18.74
CA GLY A 540 2.06 16.92 -19.68
C GLY A 540 1.33 16.89 -21.02
N ASP A 541 1.64 15.88 -21.82
CA ASP A 541 0.93 15.66 -23.08
C ASP A 541 -0.40 14.97 -22.83
N LYS A 542 -1.45 15.53 -23.41
CA LYS A 542 -2.78 14.93 -23.36
C LYS A 542 -2.86 13.81 -24.39
N LEU A 543 -3.10 12.59 -23.92
CA LEU A 543 -3.21 11.41 -24.78
C LEU A 543 -4.67 10.98 -24.92
N ASP A 544 -5.02 10.48 -26.11
CA ASP A 544 -6.34 9.91 -26.38
C ASP A 544 -6.34 8.42 -26.03
N SER A 545 -6.69 8.06 -24.79
CA SER A 545 -6.69 6.68 -24.29
C SER A 545 -8.09 6.03 -24.27
N ALA A 546 -8.16 4.70 -24.14
CA ALA A 546 -9.42 3.94 -24.08
C ALA A 546 -10.28 4.29 -22.86
N ASP A 547 -9.64 4.71 -21.77
CA ASP A 547 -10.26 5.13 -20.51
C ASP A 547 -10.63 6.62 -20.44
N ASN A 548 -10.47 7.37 -21.54
CA ASN A 548 -11.02 8.73 -21.72
C ASN A 548 -12.56 8.72 -21.85
N ILE A 549 -13.25 8.22 -20.83
CA ILE A 549 -14.71 8.13 -20.77
C ILE A 549 -15.23 9.08 -19.71
N GLY A 550 -16.19 9.91 -20.12
CA GLY A 550 -16.82 10.90 -19.25
C GLY A 550 -15.82 11.95 -18.82
N GLY A 551 -15.34 12.77 -19.75
CA GLY A 551 -14.50 13.95 -19.48
C GLY A 551 -13.16 13.73 -18.80
N ARG A 552 -12.81 12.50 -18.41
CA ARG A 552 -11.48 12.12 -17.96
C ARG A 552 -10.50 12.17 -19.13
N GLN A 553 -9.27 12.59 -18.86
CA GLN A 553 -8.25 12.74 -19.89
C GLN A 553 -6.92 12.14 -19.41
N CYS A 554 -6.39 11.20 -20.19
CA CYS A 554 -5.07 10.65 -19.95
C CYS A 554 -3.99 11.71 -20.13
N CYS A 555 -3.09 11.74 -19.15
CA CYS A 555 -1.96 12.63 -19.10
C CYS A 555 -0.66 11.83 -19.15
N ALA A 556 0.13 11.99 -20.21
CA ALA A 556 1.55 11.62 -20.20
C ALA A 556 2.32 12.66 -19.38
N GLY A 557 2.15 12.56 -18.06
CA GLY A 557 2.52 13.54 -17.06
C GLY A 557 1.64 13.32 -15.83
N SER A 558 1.40 14.39 -15.07
CA SER A 558 0.60 14.28 -13.84
C SER A 558 -0.72 15.02 -13.90
N CYS A 559 -1.69 14.49 -13.17
CA CYS A 559 -2.96 15.17 -12.93
C CYS A 559 -2.88 16.02 -11.66
N THR A 560 -3.34 17.27 -11.75
CA THR A 560 -3.38 18.18 -10.59
C THR A 560 -4.77 18.74 -10.37
N PHE A 561 -5.28 18.64 -9.14
CA PHE A 561 -6.58 19.18 -8.74
C PHE A 561 -6.66 20.72 -8.78
N GLY A 562 -7.59 21.22 -9.58
CA GLY A 562 -7.97 22.63 -9.68
C GLY A 562 -7.19 23.41 -10.73
N ASN A 563 -7.72 24.57 -11.12
CA ASN A 563 -6.94 25.56 -11.86
C ASN A 563 -5.71 25.89 -11.02
N ALA A 564 -4.51 25.45 -11.43
CA ALA A 564 -3.27 25.88 -10.79
C ALA A 564 -3.23 27.41 -10.64
N GLY A 565 -3.84 28.14 -11.59
CA GLY A 565 -4.02 29.60 -11.54
C GLY A 565 -4.80 30.17 -10.35
N ASP A 566 -5.51 29.35 -9.55
CA ASP A 566 -6.24 29.78 -8.34
C ASP A 566 -5.49 29.46 -7.03
N LYS A 567 -4.37 28.71 -7.09
CA LYS A 567 -3.52 28.37 -5.94
C LYS A 567 -2.15 29.03 -6.08
N THR A 568 -1.53 29.44 -4.98
CA THR A 568 -0.15 29.95 -4.98
C THR A 568 0.85 28.82 -5.20
N CYS A 569 2.06 29.13 -5.68
CA CYS A 569 3.10 28.11 -5.90
C CYS A 569 3.43 27.30 -4.63
N SER A 570 3.42 27.95 -3.46
CA SER A 570 3.65 27.28 -2.17
C SER A 570 2.51 26.35 -1.74
N GLU A 571 1.26 26.64 -2.12
CA GLU A 571 0.12 25.74 -1.84
C GLU A 571 0.18 24.45 -2.66
N LEU A 572 0.90 24.47 -3.78
CA LEU A 572 1.24 23.28 -4.55
C LEU A 572 2.52 22.60 -4.03
N SER A 573 3.14 23.08 -2.95
CA SER A 573 4.48 22.62 -2.51
C SER A 573 5.59 22.85 -3.55
N GLY A 574 5.40 23.79 -4.49
CA GLY A 574 6.41 24.20 -5.46
C GLY A 574 7.22 25.41 -5.02
N TYR A 575 8.25 25.74 -5.80
CA TYR A 575 9.11 26.91 -5.60
C TYR A 575 8.96 27.89 -6.78
N PRO A 576 8.73 29.20 -6.52
CA PRO A 576 8.68 30.18 -7.59
C PRO A 576 10.09 30.44 -8.11
N CYS A 577 10.34 30.19 -9.39
CA CYS A 577 11.62 30.48 -10.03
C CYS A 577 11.64 31.88 -10.64
N THR A 578 12.82 32.50 -10.64
CA THR A 578 13.06 33.80 -11.26
C THR A 578 13.11 33.71 -12.79
N ALA A 579 13.14 34.86 -13.47
CA ALA A 579 13.14 34.91 -14.93
C ALA A 579 14.35 34.22 -15.59
N ASN A 580 15.47 34.11 -14.86
CA ASN A 580 16.73 33.55 -15.32
C ASN A 580 16.93 32.09 -14.89
N GLU A 581 15.94 31.46 -14.29
CA GLU A 581 16.04 30.08 -13.80
C GLU A 581 15.16 29.13 -14.62
N VAL A 582 15.55 27.86 -14.72
CA VAL A 582 14.71 26.76 -15.23
C VAL A 582 14.37 25.82 -14.07
N CYS A 583 13.26 25.11 -14.18
CA CYS A 583 12.89 24.05 -13.24
C CYS A 583 13.52 22.73 -13.71
N VAL A 584 14.19 22.00 -12.82
CA VAL A 584 14.73 20.67 -13.12
C VAL A 584 14.31 19.66 -12.05
N ASN A 585 14.15 18.40 -12.45
CA ASN A 585 14.00 17.28 -11.53
C ASN A 585 15.37 17.01 -10.86
N GLU A 586 15.45 16.99 -9.53
CA GLU A 586 16.74 16.85 -8.84
C GLU A 586 17.38 15.46 -9.02
N ASP A 587 16.59 14.42 -9.28
CA ASP A 587 17.07 13.06 -9.48
C ASP A 587 17.58 12.85 -10.92
N THR A 588 16.76 13.15 -11.93
CA THR A 588 17.08 12.90 -13.35
C THR A 588 17.81 14.06 -14.03
N TRP A 589 17.71 15.26 -13.47
CA TRP A 589 18.20 16.52 -14.07
C TRP A 589 17.51 16.95 -15.37
N ASP A 590 16.32 16.40 -15.65
CA ASP A 590 15.52 16.82 -16.79
C ASP A 590 14.82 18.16 -16.53
N ILE A 591 14.72 19.00 -17.57
CA ILE A 591 14.02 20.28 -17.50
C ILE A 591 12.51 20.04 -17.47
N ILE A 592 11.86 20.53 -16.41
CA ILE A 592 10.41 20.45 -16.21
C ILE A 592 9.76 21.79 -16.64
N PRO A 593 8.63 21.78 -17.35
CA PRO A 593 7.89 23.00 -17.65
C PRO A 593 7.35 23.67 -16.37
N PHE A 594 7.32 25.00 -16.37
CA PHE A 594 6.71 25.77 -15.29
C PHE A 594 5.18 25.65 -15.26
N VAL A 595 4.63 25.69 -14.05
CA VAL A 595 3.18 25.78 -13.81
C VAL A 595 2.81 27.23 -13.51
N ASN A 596 1.77 27.75 -14.18
CA ASN A 596 1.20 29.06 -13.88
C ASN A 596 0.28 28.96 -12.66
N THR A 597 0.56 29.75 -11.64
CA THR A 597 -0.14 29.76 -10.34
C THR A 597 -0.69 31.15 -10.00
N LEU A 598 -1.55 31.24 -8.98
CA LEU A 598 -2.05 32.51 -8.45
C LEU A 598 -0.90 33.33 -7.87
N GLY A 599 -0.42 34.31 -8.63
CA GLY A 599 0.64 35.23 -8.23
C GLY A 599 2.03 34.94 -8.83
N ASP A 600 2.27 33.72 -9.32
CA ASP A 600 3.55 33.32 -9.93
C ASP A 600 3.35 32.63 -11.28
N SER A 601 4.04 33.11 -12.32
CA SER A 601 3.99 32.51 -13.68
C SER A 601 5.05 31.42 -13.92
N ARG A 602 5.88 31.14 -12.91
CA ARG A 602 7.04 30.24 -13.01
C ARG A 602 7.17 29.34 -11.78
N CYS A 603 6.10 28.64 -11.43
CA CYS A 603 6.15 27.69 -10.33
C CYS A 603 6.83 26.39 -10.77
N CYS A 604 7.90 25.99 -10.07
CA CYS A 604 8.60 24.74 -10.26
C CYS A 604 8.06 23.70 -9.27
N PHE A 605 7.41 22.67 -9.82
CA PHE A 605 6.69 21.65 -9.07
C PHE A 605 6.82 20.30 -9.78
N ASP A 606 7.09 19.25 -9.01
CA ASP A 606 7.11 17.87 -9.48
C ASP A 606 6.29 16.99 -8.51
N ASN A 607 5.44 16.14 -9.08
CA ASN A 607 4.54 15.24 -8.34
C ASN A 607 5.25 13.95 -7.88
N TYR A 608 6.38 13.60 -8.48
CA TYR A 608 7.09 12.33 -8.24
C TYR A 608 8.51 12.49 -7.69
N GLY A 609 9.02 13.71 -7.54
CA GLY A 609 10.40 13.98 -7.11
C GLY A 609 10.61 15.35 -6.47
N ILE A 610 11.86 15.65 -6.09
CA ILE A 610 12.24 16.97 -5.59
C ILE A 610 12.59 17.84 -6.81
N SER A 611 11.81 18.89 -7.07
CA SER A 611 12.11 19.86 -8.13
C SER A 611 12.86 21.08 -7.59
N VAL A 612 13.84 21.58 -8.34
CA VAL A 612 14.65 22.74 -7.94
C VAL A 612 14.80 23.76 -9.07
N CYS A 613 14.79 25.06 -8.72
CA CYS A 613 15.13 26.15 -9.63
C CYS A 613 16.66 26.22 -9.82
N VAL A 614 17.15 26.17 -11.06
CA VAL A 614 18.57 26.27 -11.40
C VAL A 614 18.80 27.36 -12.45
N GLN A 615 20.00 27.90 -12.58
CA GLN A 615 20.27 28.98 -13.54
C GLN A 615 20.09 28.47 -14.99
N ASN A 616 19.41 29.26 -15.82
CA ASN A 616 19.20 28.99 -17.25
C ASN A 616 20.43 29.36 -18.09
N THR A 617 21.60 28.91 -17.65
CA THR A 617 22.89 29.03 -18.31
C THR A 617 23.49 27.65 -18.41
N GLU A 618 24.17 27.35 -19.52
CA GLU A 618 24.92 26.09 -19.62
C GLU A 618 26.16 26.21 -18.75
N CYS A 619 26.61 25.08 -18.18
CA CYS A 619 27.82 25.09 -17.40
C CYS A 619 29.01 25.63 -18.21
N SER A 620 29.07 25.25 -19.49
CA SER A 620 30.10 25.72 -20.43
C SER A 620 30.13 27.25 -20.66
N ASP A 621 29.04 27.96 -20.38
CA ASP A 621 28.96 29.42 -20.53
C ASP A 621 29.54 30.16 -19.32
N ILE A 622 29.51 29.54 -18.14
CA ILE A 622 29.91 30.17 -16.88
C ILE A 622 31.12 29.52 -16.23
N GLY A 623 31.51 28.32 -16.67
CA GLY A 623 32.47 27.47 -15.98
C GLY A 623 32.77 26.14 -16.68
N GLU A 624 33.21 25.17 -15.88
CA GLU A 624 33.45 23.79 -16.31
C GLU A 624 32.97 22.78 -15.25
N VAL A 625 32.71 21.55 -15.66
CA VAL A 625 32.40 20.44 -14.75
C VAL A 625 33.71 19.87 -14.24
N CYS A 626 33.85 19.75 -12.92
CA CYS A 626 35.07 19.17 -12.35
C CYS A 626 35.11 17.66 -12.53
N ASP A 627 36.19 17.16 -13.15
CA ASP A 627 36.45 15.71 -13.24
C ASP A 627 36.39 15.04 -11.86
N SER A 628 35.99 13.77 -11.82
CA SER A 628 35.98 12.96 -10.59
C SER A 628 37.31 13.06 -9.83
N GLY A 629 37.27 13.66 -8.62
CA GLY A 629 38.45 13.88 -7.77
C GLY A 629 39.03 15.30 -7.80
N LYS A 630 38.42 16.23 -8.54
CA LYS A 630 38.65 17.68 -8.45
C LYS A 630 37.47 18.35 -7.74
N GLU A 631 37.76 19.41 -6.98
CA GLU A 631 36.78 20.26 -6.31
C GLU A 631 36.83 21.66 -6.91
N CYS A 632 35.67 22.32 -7.00
CA CYS A 632 35.63 23.71 -7.43
C CYS A 632 36.23 24.63 -6.35
N ASP A 633 37.06 25.59 -6.74
CA ASP A 633 37.64 26.60 -5.83
C ASP A 633 36.62 27.66 -5.36
N VAL A 634 35.47 27.75 -6.02
CA VAL A 634 34.30 28.56 -5.64
C VAL A 634 33.06 27.67 -5.46
N THR A 635 32.03 28.17 -4.77
CA THR A 635 30.81 27.38 -4.55
C THR A 635 30.25 26.94 -5.90
N PRO A 636 30.08 25.62 -6.15
CA PRO A 636 29.50 25.16 -7.40
C PRO A 636 28.11 25.74 -7.59
N GLU A 637 27.83 26.23 -8.79
CA GLU A 637 26.52 26.72 -9.19
C GLU A 637 25.75 25.59 -9.88
N ARG A 638 24.42 25.55 -9.67
CA ARG A 638 23.54 24.60 -10.36
C ARG A 638 23.09 25.23 -11.67
N THR A 639 23.36 24.56 -12.79
CA THR A 639 23.04 25.00 -14.15
C THR A 639 22.03 24.07 -14.81
N LYS A 640 21.42 24.47 -15.93
CA LYS A 640 20.35 23.70 -16.58
C LYS A 640 20.80 22.32 -17.09
N ASP A 641 22.09 22.13 -17.34
CA ASP A 641 22.71 20.94 -17.92
C ASP A 641 23.51 20.12 -16.91
N GLU A 642 23.95 20.72 -15.79
CA GLU A 642 24.86 20.08 -14.83
C GLU A 642 24.51 20.36 -13.37
N LYS A 643 24.63 19.32 -12.52
CA LYS A 643 24.33 19.40 -11.07
C LYS A 643 25.28 20.30 -10.31
N GLU A 644 26.54 20.31 -10.71
CA GLU A 644 27.60 21.07 -10.05
C GLU A 644 28.52 21.67 -11.13
N CYS A 645 28.26 22.93 -11.48
CA CYS A 645 29.10 23.68 -12.39
C CYS A 645 30.09 24.56 -11.61
N CYS A 646 31.37 24.45 -11.94
CA CYS A 646 32.40 25.28 -11.33
C CYS A 646 32.62 26.54 -12.16
N SER A 647 32.14 27.69 -11.70
CA SER A 647 32.44 28.99 -12.33
C SER A 647 33.87 29.48 -12.11
N GLY A 648 34.62 28.79 -11.24
CA GLY A 648 36.04 29.03 -10.97
C GLY A 648 36.95 28.00 -11.63
N ILE A 649 37.97 27.53 -10.90
CA ILE A 649 38.95 26.56 -11.39
C ILE A 649 38.75 25.23 -10.67
N CYS A 650 38.65 24.14 -11.42
CA CYS A 650 38.62 22.80 -10.85
C CYS A 650 40.01 22.40 -10.32
N LEU A 651 40.18 22.50 -9.00
CA LEU A 651 41.40 22.11 -8.31
C LEU A 651 41.35 20.62 -7.99
N SER A 652 42.45 19.91 -8.22
CA SER A 652 42.54 18.52 -7.75
C SER A 652 42.38 18.48 -6.23
N SER A 653 41.62 17.49 -5.72
CA SER A 653 41.32 17.32 -4.29
C SER A 653 42.56 17.53 -3.42
N CYS A 654 42.39 18.06 -2.21
CA CYS A 654 43.51 18.48 -1.36
C CYS A 654 44.64 17.44 -1.27
N SER A 655 44.29 16.16 -1.17
CA SER A 655 45.20 15.02 -1.12
C SER A 655 46.08 14.87 -2.37
N SER A 656 45.54 15.16 -3.56
CA SER A 656 46.26 15.06 -4.84
C SER A 656 47.26 16.21 -5.07
N LEU A 657 47.03 17.36 -4.43
CA LEU A 657 47.99 18.47 -4.36
C LEU A 657 49.05 18.28 -3.25
N GLY A 658 49.05 17.12 -2.58
CA GLY A 658 49.92 16.84 -1.43
C GLY A 658 49.57 17.65 -0.18
N GLY A 659 48.32 18.12 -0.08
CA GLY A 659 47.79 18.85 1.07
C GLY A 659 46.90 17.99 1.96
N GLU A 660 46.71 18.46 3.20
CA GLU A 660 45.84 17.86 4.21
C GLU A 660 44.71 18.85 4.55
N GLN A 661 43.50 18.35 4.81
CA GLN A 661 42.39 19.19 5.28
C GLN A 661 42.63 19.56 6.75
N CYS A 662 42.81 20.85 7.02
CA CYS A 662 42.93 21.36 8.39
C CYS A 662 41.54 21.69 8.93
N GLY A 663 41.23 21.22 10.13
CA GLY A 663 39.97 21.58 10.80
C GLY A 663 39.93 23.06 11.19
N THR A 664 38.74 23.60 11.45
CA THR A 664 38.49 25.01 11.84
C THR A 664 39.42 25.62 12.90
N LYS A 665 40.12 24.82 13.71
CA LYS A 665 41.00 25.26 14.82
C LYS A 665 42.50 25.20 14.49
N GLU A 666 42.85 24.73 13.30
CA GLU A 666 44.22 24.51 12.86
C GLU A 666 44.64 25.59 11.87
N THR A 667 45.90 26.02 11.97
CA THR A 667 46.50 26.99 11.04
C THR A 667 47.49 26.30 10.13
N CYS A 668 47.41 26.61 8.83
CA CYS A 668 48.30 26.06 7.82
C CYS A 668 49.69 26.71 7.89
N SER A 669 50.75 25.90 7.93
CA SER A 669 52.12 26.39 8.10
C SER A 669 52.71 27.17 6.91
N THR A 670 52.08 27.08 5.73
CA THR A 670 52.67 27.50 4.43
C THR A 670 51.71 28.31 3.56
N LYS A 671 50.80 27.65 2.82
CA LYS A 671 49.79 28.28 1.94
C LYS A 671 48.48 27.51 2.09
N SER A 672 47.42 28.23 2.47
CA SER A 672 46.07 27.69 2.57
C SER A 672 45.23 28.11 1.37
N PHE A 673 44.49 27.17 0.80
CA PHE A 673 43.40 27.44 -0.13
C PHE A 673 42.08 27.25 0.61
N SER A 674 41.13 28.17 0.40
CA SER A 674 39.79 28.05 0.98
C SER A 674 39.05 26.98 0.21
N SER A 675 38.59 25.90 0.87
CA SER A 675 37.59 25.02 0.28
C SER A 675 36.20 25.58 0.60
N ASN A 676 35.18 25.24 -0.20
CA ASN A 676 33.82 25.78 -0.05
C ASN A 676 33.00 25.14 1.08
N SER A 677 33.55 24.14 1.77
CA SER A 677 33.08 23.78 3.11
C SER A 677 33.53 24.90 4.04
N ILE A 678 32.58 25.65 4.59
CA ILE A 678 32.81 26.78 5.53
C ILE A 678 33.68 26.36 6.75
N GLU A 679 33.90 25.05 6.96
CA GLU A 679 34.61 24.51 8.11
C GLU A 679 36.00 23.91 7.82
N ASP A 680 36.37 23.60 6.57
CA ASP A 680 37.65 22.90 6.27
C ASP A 680 38.51 23.63 5.23
N ARG A 681 39.80 23.85 5.56
CA ARG A 681 40.77 24.49 4.66
C ARG A 681 41.80 23.49 4.17
N CYS A 682 42.04 23.43 2.87
CA CYS A 682 43.12 22.62 2.31
C CYS A 682 44.47 23.31 2.57
N CYS A 683 45.38 22.61 3.27
CA CYS A 683 46.73 23.09 3.57
C CYS A 683 47.78 22.27 2.85
N ILE A 684 48.58 22.91 1.99
CA ILE A 684 49.76 22.27 1.38
C ILE A 684 50.94 22.44 2.35
N GLY A 685 50.93 21.65 3.42
CA GLY A 685 51.89 21.68 4.53
C GLY A 685 51.28 21.08 5.82
N GLU A 686 51.99 21.19 6.95
CA GLU A 686 51.48 20.68 8.22
C GLU A 686 50.35 21.58 8.78
N CYS A 687 49.20 20.98 9.06
CA CYS A 687 48.16 21.57 9.91
C CYS A 687 48.68 21.65 11.35
N LYS A 688 48.82 22.86 11.89
CA LYS A 688 49.20 23.05 13.28
C LYS A 688 47.99 23.51 14.06
N GLU A 689 47.59 22.72 15.07
CA GLU A 689 46.65 23.19 16.07
C GLU A 689 47.12 24.54 16.61
N SER A 690 46.30 25.58 16.44
CA SER A 690 46.51 26.81 17.16
C SER A 690 46.44 26.44 18.64
N LYS A 691 47.58 26.52 19.34
CA LYS A 691 47.67 26.13 20.75
C LYS A 691 46.72 27.00 21.57
N ASN A 692 45.50 26.50 21.75
CA ASN A 692 44.50 27.18 22.53
C ASN A 692 44.91 27.03 23.99
N LEU A 693 45.25 28.15 24.62
CA LEU A 693 45.71 28.26 26.01
C LEU A 693 44.65 27.81 27.04
N THR A 694 43.52 27.26 26.61
CA THR A 694 42.45 26.71 27.44
C THR A 694 42.89 25.57 28.34
N TRP A 695 43.85 24.73 27.94
CA TRP A 695 44.42 23.72 28.84
C TRP A 695 45.18 24.34 30.02
N LEU A 696 45.85 25.49 29.81
CA LEU A 696 46.51 26.24 30.88
C LEU A 696 45.50 26.83 31.88
N TRP A 697 44.30 27.21 31.41
CA TRP A 697 43.20 27.62 32.29
C TRP A 697 42.61 26.46 33.10
N ILE A 698 42.46 25.28 32.50
CA ILE A 698 42.01 24.07 33.23
C ILE A 698 43.03 23.68 34.30
N LEU A 699 44.33 23.77 33.99
CA LEU A 699 45.42 23.50 34.94
C LEU A 699 45.45 24.54 36.08
N PHE A 700 45.16 25.82 35.78
CA PHE A 700 45.02 26.88 36.77
C PHE A 700 43.80 26.68 37.69
N ILE A 701 42.67 26.21 37.15
CA ILE A 701 41.46 25.87 37.92
C ILE A 701 41.72 24.67 38.83
N ILE A 702 42.41 23.64 38.34
CA ILE A 702 42.79 22.46 39.16
C ILE A 702 43.74 22.88 40.29
N LEU A 703 44.72 23.76 40.03
CA LEU A 703 45.60 24.31 41.06
C LEU A 703 44.86 25.17 42.10
N LEU A 704 43.85 25.94 41.67
CA LEU A 704 42.98 26.71 42.58
C LEU A 704 42.08 25.79 43.42
N LEU A 705 41.56 24.70 42.86
CA LEU A 705 40.74 23.74 43.61
C LEU A 705 41.56 22.92 44.59
N LEU A 706 42.78 22.51 44.21
CA LEU A 706 43.72 21.83 45.10
C LEU A 706 44.25 22.77 46.20
N GLY A 707 44.58 24.02 45.86
CA GLY A 707 44.98 25.05 46.82
C GLY A 707 43.86 25.44 47.77
N GLY A 708 42.63 25.61 47.26
CA GLY A 708 41.43 25.90 48.05
C GLY A 708 41.02 24.73 48.96
N GLY A 709 41.13 23.50 48.46
CA GLY A 709 40.92 22.28 49.25
C GLY A 709 41.93 22.15 50.40
N PHE A 710 43.20 22.49 50.15
CA PHE A 710 44.25 22.47 51.17
C PHE A 710 44.05 23.57 52.22
N ALA A 711 43.62 24.77 51.81
CA ALA A 711 43.31 25.88 52.73
C ALA A 711 42.12 25.57 53.66
N LEU A 712 41.05 24.96 53.13
CA LEU A 712 39.89 24.54 53.93
C LEU A 712 40.21 23.37 54.87
N TYR A 713 41.05 22.42 54.42
CA TYR A 713 41.55 21.33 55.25
C TYR A 713 42.40 21.86 56.42
N TRP A 714 43.24 22.86 56.17
CA TRP A 714 44.09 23.47 57.21
C TRP A 714 43.27 24.33 58.20
N PHE A 715 42.23 25.03 57.74
CA PHE A 715 41.36 25.84 58.61
C PHE A 715 40.53 24.98 59.58
N LYS A 716 40.16 23.77 59.18
CA LYS A 716 39.38 22.84 60.02
C LYS A 716 40.21 22.23 61.16
N PHE A 717 41.53 22.17 61.01
CA PHE A 717 42.44 21.63 62.03
C PHE A 717 42.87 22.64 63.11
N ARG A 718 42.56 23.94 62.96
CA ARG A 718 43.01 24.99 63.89
C ARG A 718 42.04 25.33 65.03
N LYS A 719 40.84 24.72 65.09
CA LYS A 719 39.86 24.95 66.18
C LYS A 719 39.78 23.77 67.16
N LYS A 720 40.85 23.52 67.91
CA LYS A 720 40.83 22.72 69.15
C LYS A 720 41.57 23.47 70.26
N GLY A 721 40.87 23.71 71.37
CA GLY A 721 41.27 24.48 72.55
C GLY A 721 40.45 25.77 72.62
N GLU A 722 39.59 26.05 73.60
CA GLU A 722 39.76 25.92 75.05
C GLU A 722 38.42 25.63 75.80
N LYS A 723 38.57 25.28 77.08
CA LYS A 723 37.55 24.81 78.05
C LYS A 723 36.91 25.96 78.86
N LYS A 724 35.69 25.74 79.39
CA LYS A 724 35.21 26.04 80.78
C LYS A 724 33.69 25.70 80.92
N GLU A 725 33.29 24.78 81.82
CA GLU A 725 32.63 24.99 83.15
C GLU A 725 31.23 25.65 83.05
N GLU A 726 30.12 25.27 83.71
CA GLU A 726 29.69 24.31 84.75
C GLU A 726 28.13 24.12 84.65
N LYS A 727 27.55 23.18 85.40
CA LYS A 727 26.10 22.76 85.47
C LYS A 727 25.19 23.79 86.23
N PRO A 728 23.86 23.62 86.51
CA PRO A 728 22.97 22.46 86.30
C PRO A 728 21.48 22.72 85.89
N SER A 729 20.83 21.60 85.52
CA SER A 729 19.49 21.16 85.99
C SER A 729 18.24 21.35 85.10
N ILE A 730 17.47 20.25 85.07
CA ILE A 730 16.01 20.13 85.08
C ILE A 730 15.25 19.94 83.74
N PHE A 731 14.46 18.85 83.78
CA PHE A 731 13.21 18.50 83.09
C PHE A 731 13.19 17.42 81.96
N LYS A 732 12.62 16.29 82.41
CA LYS A 732 12.09 15.04 81.82
C LYS A 732 11.31 15.13 80.49
N GLY A 733 11.34 14.01 79.75
CA GLY A 733 10.24 13.53 78.87
C GLY A 733 10.75 12.63 77.72
N MET A 734 10.89 11.32 77.91
CA MET A 734 9.95 10.23 77.53
C MET A 734 9.74 9.97 76.02
N PHE A 735 10.35 8.86 75.54
CA PHE A 735 9.80 7.79 74.66
C PHE A 735 9.35 8.12 73.19
N PRO A 736 9.04 7.12 72.33
CA PRO A 736 10.01 6.47 71.44
C PRO A 736 9.49 6.31 69.97
N SER A 737 10.27 5.58 69.17
CA SER A 737 10.03 5.00 67.85
C SER A 737 8.57 4.84 67.38
N ARG A 738 8.28 5.32 66.16
CA ARG A 738 7.04 4.98 65.43
C ARG A 738 7.24 3.80 64.45
N PRO A 739 6.33 2.82 64.44
CA PRO A 739 6.36 1.66 63.54
C PRO A 739 5.46 1.81 62.29
N ARG A 740 5.66 0.87 61.35
CA ARG A 740 4.80 0.54 60.21
C ARG A 740 3.35 0.22 60.62
N PRO A 741 2.35 0.46 59.74
CA PRO A 741 1.11 -0.27 59.76
C PRO A 741 1.07 -1.38 58.69
N VAL A 742 0.82 -2.59 59.18
CA VAL A 742 0.11 -3.68 58.48
C VAL A 742 -1.38 -3.38 58.63
N GLN A 743 -2.19 -3.61 57.60
CA GLN A 743 -3.64 -3.66 57.78
C GLN A 743 -4.26 -4.81 56.96
N THR A 744 -4.90 -5.70 57.72
CA THR A 744 -5.68 -6.87 57.28
C THR A 744 -7.17 -6.58 57.51
N GLN A 745 -7.98 -7.29 56.72
CA GLN A 745 -9.36 -7.75 56.97
C GLN A 745 -10.58 -6.82 56.74
N GLN A 746 -11.36 -7.26 55.74
CA GLN A 746 -12.79 -7.61 55.77
C GLN A 746 -13.80 -6.72 56.53
N SER A 747 -14.78 -6.22 55.77
CA SER A 747 -16.19 -6.19 56.21
C SER A 747 -17.16 -6.17 55.02
N ARG A 748 -18.25 -6.94 55.18
CA ARG A 748 -19.43 -7.02 54.29
C ARG A 748 -20.25 -5.71 54.30
N PRO A 749 -21.10 -5.49 53.28
CA PRO A 749 -22.48 -5.07 53.53
C PRO A 749 -23.49 -5.91 52.71
N LEU A 750 -24.54 -6.46 53.32
CA LEU A 750 -25.87 -5.90 53.60
C LEU A 750 -26.79 -5.79 52.35
N ILE A 751 -27.78 -6.68 52.36
CA ILE A 751 -28.96 -6.76 51.48
C ILE A 751 -29.87 -5.55 51.77
N GLN A 752 -30.40 -4.90 50.73
CA GLN A 752 -31.58 -4.04 50.83
C GLN A 752 -32.67 -4.43 49.82
N PRO A 753 -33.96 -4.15 50.14
CA PRO A 753 -35.14 -4.69 49.45
C PRO A 753 -35.61 -3.81 48.28
N GLY A 754 -36.41 -4.43 47.41
CA GLY A 754 -36.90 -3.86 46.16
C GLY A 754 -37.73 -2.58 46.28
N LEU A 755 -37.64 -1.78 45.22
CA LEU A 755 -38.50 -0.64 44.92
C LEU A 755 -39.27 -0.89 43.62
N ALA A 756 -40.56 -0.56 43.68
CA ALA A 756 -41.58 -0.75 42.67
C ALA A 756 -41.33 0.02 41.35
N PRO A 757 -41.96 -0.39 40.23
CA PRO A 757 -41.78 0.24 38.93
C PRO A 757 -42.41 1.64 38.88
N ARG A 758 -41.64 2.62 38.35
CA ARG A 758 -42.12 3.97 38.01
C ARG A 758 -42.86 3.95 36.66
N PRO A 759 -43.98 4.67 36.51
CA PRO A 759 -44.78 4.71 35.29
C PRO A 759 -44.11 5.51 34.16
N SER A 760 -44.46 5.14 32.93
CA SER A 760 -43.95 5.67 31.66
C SER A 760 -44.08 7.19 31.54
N SER A 761 -42.95 7.86 31.28
CA SER A 761 -42.94 9.22 30.77
C SER A 761 -43.31 9.22 29.28
N GLN A 762 -44.31 10.04 28.94
CA GLN A 762 -44.79 10.32 27.59
C GLN A 762 -43.69 10.90 26.68
N PRO A 763 -43.79 10.73 25.35
CA PRO A 763 -42.84 11.32 24.41
C PRO A 763 -42.97 12.84 24.37
N ILE A 764 -41.82 13.50 24.51
CA ILE A 764 -41.63 14.94 24.27
C ILE A 764 -41.95 15.22 22.80
N GLN A 765 -42.95 16.07 22.55
CA GLN A 765 -43.23 16.63 21.23
C GLN A 765 -42.04 17.50 20.80
N SER A 766 -41.26 17.01 19.84
CA SER A 766 -40.32 17.81 19.06
C SER A 766 -41.12 18.83 18.23
N GLN A 767 -41.05 20.10 18.62
CA GLN A 767 -41.51 21.20 17.80
C GLN A 767 -40.49 21.43 16.68
N TYR A 768 -40.88 21.11 15.46
CA TYR A 768 -40.12 21.47 14.25
C TYR A 768 -40.04 23.00 14.13
N PRO A 769 -38.85 23.58 13.85
CA PRO A 769 -38.74 24.99 13.47
C PRO A 769 -39.46 25.23 12.15
N ARG A 770 -40.35 26.22 12.14
CA ARG A 770 -41.04 26.72 10.94
C ARG A 770 -40.02 27.16 9.89
N THR A 771 -39.98 26.47 8.77
CA THR A 771 -39.29 26.91 7.56
C THR A 771 -39.96 28.18 7.04
N MET A 772 -39.24 29.29 7.04
CA MET A 772 -39.67 30.49 6.33
C MET A 772 -39.59 30.23 4.82
N THR A 773 -40.74 30.14 4.17
CA THR A 773 -40.84 30.26 2.71
C THR A 773 -40.46 31.68 2.30
N GLN A 774 -39.21 31.86 1.87
CA GLN A 774 -38.78 33.04 1.15
C GLN A 774 -39.10 32.81 -0.34
N LYS A 775 -40.15 33.47 -0.84
CA LYS A 775 -40.46 33.50 -2.27
C LYS A 775 -39.35 34.24 -3.00
N PHE A 776 -38.59 33.54 -3.83
CA PHE A 776 -37.83 34.14 -4.91
C PHE A 776 -38.69 34.07 -6.19
N ASP A 777 -39.29 35.20 -6.56
CA ASP A 777 -39.84 35.41 -7.90
C ASP A 777 -38.68 35.65 -8.87
N VAL A 778 -38.22 34.59 -9.52
CA VAL A 778 -37.36 34.70 -10.72
C VAL A 778 -38.24 34.51 -11.94
N THR A 779 -38.65 35.63 -12.54
CA THR A 779 -39.29 35.64 -13.86
C THR A 779 -38.22 35.38 -14.92
N ILE A 780 -38.06 34.12 -15.34
CA ILE A 780 -37.21 33.76 -16.48
C ILE A 780 -38.02 34.03 -17.76
N LYS A 781 -37.64 35.09 -18.49
CA LYS A 781 -38.11 35.34 -19.85
C LYS A 781 -37.54 34.27 -20.80
N SER A 782 -38.45 33.61 -21.51
CA SER A 782 -38.14 32.67 -22.60
C SER A 782 -37.37 33.36 -23.73
N PRO A 783 -36.20 32.87 -24.16
CA PRO A 783 -35.51 33.41 -25.33
C PRO A 783 -36.18 32.93 -26.62
N SER A 784 -36.55 33.92 -27.42
CA SER A 784 -37.14 33.81 -28.75
C SER A 784 -36.25 33.05 -29.74
N ASN A 785 -36.90 32.21 -30.55
CA ASN A 785 -36.37 31.59 -31.76
C ASN A 785 -35.53 32.55 -32.62
N VAL A 786 -34.22 32.35 -32.66
CA VAL A 786 -33.34 32.89 -33.72
C VAL A 786 -32.94 31.72 -34.63
N LYS A 787 -33.51 31.68 -35.83
CA LYS A 787 -33.08 30.79 -36.92
C LYS A 787 -31.80 31.37 -37.54
N THR A 788 -30.65 30.84 -37.16
CA THR A 788 -29.39 31.04 -37.89
C THR A 788 -29.26 29.97 -38.97
N THR A 789 -29.41 30.37 -40.23
CA THR A 789 -29.09 29.54 -41.40
C THR A 789 -27.59 29.64 -41.67
N ALA A 790 -26.82 28.66 -41.19
CA ALA A 790 -25.41 28.54 -41.54
C ALA A 790 -25.29 28.10 -43.01
N LYS A 791 -24.52 28.85 -43.81
CA LYS A 791 -24.15 28.46 -45.19
C LYS A 791 -23.22 27.25 -45.11
N LYS A 792 -23.66 26.12 -45.69
CA LYS A 792 -22.84 24.90 -45.87
C LYS A 792 -21.55 25.24 -46.61
N THR A 793 -20.43 24.68 -46.14
CA THR A 793 -19.12 24.88 -46.76
C THR A 793 -19.00 24.07 -48.06
N LYS A 794 -18.05 24.44 -48.92
CA LYS A 794 -17.82 23.73 -50.20
C LYS A 794 -17.51 22.24 -49.99
N THR A 795 -16.87 21.92 -48.87
CA THR A 795 -16.52 20.56 -48.45
C THR A 795 -17.77 19.74 -48.09
N ASP A 796 -18.76 20.35 -47.43
CA ASP A 796 -20.02 19.67 -47.07
C ASP A 796 -20.84 19.28 -48.31
N VAL A 797 -20.80 20.14 -49.34
CA VAL A 797 -21.48 19.87 -50.63
C VAL A 797 -20.77 18.74 -51.39
N GLU A 798 -19.45 18.64 -51.27
CA GLU A 798 -18.66 17.59 -51.93
C GLU A 798 -18.81 16.23 -51.23
N LEU A 799 -18.92 16.23 -49.89
CA LEU A 799 -19.23 15.07 -49.09
C LEU A 799 -20.65 14.52 -49.37
N GLU A 800 -21.66 15.41 -49.45
CA GLU A 800 -23.02 15.00 -49.82
C GLU A 800 -23.10 14.43 -51.25
N ARG A 801 -22.31 14.96 -52.19
CA ARG A 801 -22.21 14.39 -53.56
C ARG A 801 -21.60 12.99 -53.55
N THR A 802 -20.59 12.76 -52.74
CA THR A 802 -19.89 11.48 -52.65
C THR A 802 -20.79 10.41 -52.01
N LEU A 803 -21.48 10.75 -50.92
CA LEU A 803 -22.47 9.88 -50.28
C LEU A 803 -23.65 9.56 -51.19
N SER A 804 -24.08 10.52 -52.03
CA SER A 804 -25.14 10.30 -53.02
C SER A 804 -24.71 9.33 -54.13
N LYS A 805 -23.43 9.38 -54.56
CA LYS A 805 -22.86 8.45 -55.53
C LYS A 805 -22.76 7.03 -54.95
N LEU A 806 -22.28 6.90 -53.72
CA LEU A 806 -22.20 5.60 -53.02
C LEU A 806 -23.59 4.96 -52.88
N LYS A 807 -24.61 5.71 -52.44
CA LYS A 807 -25.99 5.21 -52.35
C LYS A 807 -26.57 4.73 -53.68
N ARG A 808 -26.18 5.33 -54.82
CA ARG A 808 -26.59 4.88 -56.16
C ARG A 808 -25.88 3.59 -56.56
N MET A 809 -24.60 3.46 -56.25
CA MET A 809 -23.85 2.24 -56.51
C MET A 809 -24.42 1.06 -55.73
N THR A 810 -24.70 1.23 -54.43
CA THR A 810 -25.27 0.16 -53.59
C THR A 810 -26.67 -0.28 -54.02
N LYS A 811 -27.46 0.62 -54.62
CA LYS A 811 -28.77 0.26 -55.20
C LYS A 811 -28.65 -0.50 -56.52
N SER A 812 -27.58 -0.31 -57.30
CA SER A 812 -27.39 -1.05 -58.56
C SER A 812 -26.93 -2.49 -58.33
N THR A 813 -26.19 -2.76 -57.24
CA THR A 813 -25.71 -4.10 -56.90
C THR A 813 -26.80 -5.02 -56.36
N LYS A 814 -27.94 -4.48 -55.89
CA LYS A 814 -29.11 -5.26 -55.46
C LYS A 814 -30.06 -5.66 -56.60
N LYS A 815 -29.72 -5.36 -57.86
CA LYS A 815 -30.55 -5.67 -59.05
C LYS A 815 -29.84 -6.52 -60.10
N LYS A 816 -28.80 -7.26 -59.70
CA LYS A 816 -28.19 -8.33 -60.51
C LYS A 816 -28.29 -9.65 -59.78
#